data_AF-A0A6A6MNH9-F1
#
_entry.id   AF-A0A6A6MNH9-F1
#
_cell.length_a   1.000
_cell.length_b   1.000
_cell.length_c   1.000
_cell.angle_alpha   90.00
_cell.angle_beta   90.00
_cell.angle_gamma   90.00
#
_symmetry.space_group_name_H-M   'P 1'
#
loop_
_entity.id
_entity.type
_entity.pdbx_description
1 polymer ?
#
loop_
_entity_poly.entity_id
_entity_poly.type
_entity_poly.pdbx_seq_one_letter_code
_entity_poly.pdbx_strand_id
1 'polypeptide(L)'
;MLESDAPKGVLYFRQSLLLLRLNCPEAAMQSLQLARQHASTEHERLVYEGWILYDTGHCEGGLRKAEESIKLNRSFEAFFLKAYALADSSRDPSGSVTVVSLLEDALKCPSDRLRKGQALNNLGSVYVDHGKLDLAGRNNASAYEKRSEYCDRELAKADLEIVTKLDPLRVYPYKYRAAVLMDNHKEKEAIAELSRAIAFKADLHLLHLRAAFYEHIGDVLAALRDCRAALSVDPNHQEMLEFHSRRFAFLSSATNLMIASLLFGVVLITIPSSYGLSVSCMMEYDDGGAPAVYGYPECPQWVLSSAGSLQNQNLNCQFAILQGRRDYQEDAIACNLDIKVPLLAKDAGKNEFEEEAVGIVAVFDGHGGKECSEMASKLLFDYFYLHVVFQSYKVMAYHNGVLPSSDYKSFQLEILKEALSKTIGDIDLRFSQEAIKNNFFSGSTATVVLLYGRQILVANVGDSKALLLSEKIQSALRTEGDSTAHLSATALTYDHHPDREDERARIEAAGGSVTNWGVPRVSGVLAMSRSIEGGGFWKLMKSFINSYVPSWDHSLPDLFLIIYHDVPTVINNCPDLLIQTYSCSVIRYGVIAEPEYTGWRPLTTNDTHLVVASDGIFESLTPQDIGNLIFQWNSHFQGSEDSKMPFSCLSSTSLAECIINTAYEKGSHDNLSVIIVPLT
;
A
#
# COMPACT_ATOMS: atom_id res chain seq x y z
N MET A 1 14.59 -26.58 -7.86
CA MET A 1 16.06 -26.59 -7.95
C MET A 1 16.60 -26.40 -6.55
N LEU A 2 16.79 -27.51 -5.83
CA LEU A 2 17.37 -27.55 -4.49
C LEU A 2 18.61 -28.42 -4.59
N GLU A 3 19.77 -27.76 -4.59
CA GLU A 3 21.09 -28.28 -4.24
C GLU A 3 22.04 -27.09 -4.36
N SER A 4 22.60 -26.60 -3.26
CA SER A 4 24.02 -26.25 -3.21
C SER A 4 24.43 -25.93 -1.79
N ASP A 5 25.36 -26.73 -1.27
CA ASP A 5 26.39 -26.30 -0.34
C ASP A 5 27.04 -24.99 -0.85
N ALA A 6 26.44 -23.84 -0.55
CA ALA A 6 27.14 -22.58 -0.78
C ALA A 6 28.26 -22.50 0.28
N PRO A 7 29.54 -22.50 -0.10
CA PRO A 7 30.62 -22.48 0.87
C PRO A 7 30.55 -21.19 1.69
N LYS A 8 30.58 -21.32 3.03
CA LYS A 8 30.42 -20.24 4.02
C LYS A 8 31.16 -18.95 3.68
N GLY A 9 32.34 -19.04 3.05
CA GLY A 9 33.10 -17.88 2.58
C GLY A 9 32.33 -16.95 1.63
N VAL A 10 31.57 -17.50 0.68
CA VAL A 10 30.77 -16.70 -0.28
C VAL A 10 29.66 -15.93 0.43
N LEU A 11 29.07 -16.51 1.48
CA LEU A 11 27.95 -15.93 2.23
C LEU A 11 28.43 -14.74 3.06
N TYR A 12 29.55 -14.89 3.78
CA TYR A 12 30.23 -13.77 4.45
C TYR A 12 30.66 -12.68 3.46
N PHE A 13 31.15 -13.06 2.27
CA PHE A 13 31.47 -12.07 1.25
C PHE A 13 30.23 -11.26 0.83
N ARG A 14 29.07 -11.91 0.61
CA ARG A 14 27.82 -11.21 0.30
C ARG A 14 27.36 -10.30 1.44
N GLN A 15 27.48 -10.77 2.68
CA GLN A 15 27.13 -10.00 3.87
C GLN A 15 27.97 -8.72 3.97
N SER A 16 29.28 -8.79 3.70
CA SER A 16 30.15 -7.61 3.71
C SER A 16 29.66 -6.51 2.74
N LEU A 17 29.24 -6.89 1.53
CA LEU A 17 28.71 -5.95 0.53
C LEU A 17 27.39 -5.30 0.96
N LEU A 18 26.51 -6.04 1.64
CA LEU A 18 25.26 -5.51 2.18
C LEU A 18 25.51 -4.52 3.31
N LEU A 19 26.41 -4.85 4.23
CA LEU A 19 26.76 -4.00 5.37
C LEU A 19 27.40 -2.68 4.92
N LEU A 20 28.19 -2.68 3.84
CA LEU A 20 28.68 -1.43 3.23
C LEU A 20 27.54 -0.54 2.74
N ARG A 21 26.47 -1.10 2.15
CA ARG A 21 25.30 -0.33 1.70
C ARG A 21 24.44 0.21 2.83
N LEU A 22 24.44 -0.48 3.97
CA LEU A 22 23.77 -0.04 5.20
C LEU A 22 24.63 0.94 6.01
N ASN A 23 25.77 1.40 5.45
CA ASN A 23 26.71 2.32 6.09
C ASN A 23 27.34 1.78 7.39
N CYS A 24 27.66 0.48 7.42
CA CYS A 24 28.30 -0.20 8.54
C CYS A 24 29.70 -0.75 8.14
N PRO A 25 30.70 0.12 7.91
CA PRO A 25 31.99 -0.27 7.32
C PRO A 25 32.82 -1.22 8.22
N GLU A 26 32.73 -1.07 9.54
CA GLU A 26 33.46 -1.93 10.49
C GLU A 26 32.92 -3.37 10.47
N ALA A 27 31.59 -3.52 10.50
CA ALA A 27 30.93 -4.82 10.40
C ALA A 27 31.15 -5.47 9.03
N ALA A 28 31.18 -4.66 7.96
CA ALA A 28 31.49 -5.15 6.62
C ALA A 28 32.92 -5.72 6.55
N MET A 29 33.91 -5.02 7.09
CA MET A 29 35.30 -5.47 7.13
C MET A 29 35.46 -6.77 7.92
N GLN A 30 34.78 -6.89 9.08
CA GLN A 30 34.78 -8.14 9.86
C GLN A 30 34.20 -9.32 9.06
N SER A 31 33.07 -9.08 8.39
CA SER A 31 32.44 -10.09 7.53
C SER A 31 33.34 -10.50 6.36
N LEU A 32 34.04 -9.55 5.74
CA LEU A 32 35.00 -9.83 4.66
C LEU A 32 36.22 -10.64 5.15
N GLN A 33 36.69 -10.41 6.38
CA GLN A 33 37.74 -11.22 7.00
C GLN A 33 37.27 -12.66 7.28
N LEU A 34 36.03 -12.85 7.70
CA LEU A 34 35.41 -14.18 7.85
C LEU A 34 35.27 -14.88 6.50
N ALA A 35 34.92 -14.14 5.44
CA ALA A 35 34.88 -14.67 4.08
C ALA A 35 36.23 -15.28 3.68
N ARG A 36 37.34 -14.56 3.95
CA ARG A 36 38.70 -15.06 3.74
C ARG A 36 39.02 -16.32 4.54
N GLN A 37 38.65 -16.36 5.82
CA GLN A 37 38.90 -17.53 6.68
C GLN A 37 38.15 -18.77 6.20
N HIS A 38 36.91 -18.59 5.73
CA HIS A 38 36.03 -19.65 5.25
C HIS A 38 36.04 -19.82 3.72
N ALA A 39 37.03 -19.25 3.03
CA ALA A 39 37.21 -19.42 1.60
C ALA A 39 37.44 -20.90 1.27
N SER A 40 36.63 -21.44 0.37
CA SER A 40 36.65 -22.86 0.02
C SER A 40 37.64 -23.18 -1.09
N THR A 41 38.04 -22.17 -1.87
CA THR A 41 39.05 -22.28 -2.91
C THR A 41 40.11 -21.18 -2.78
N GLU A 42 41.31 -21.44 -3.30
CA GLU A 42 42.38 -20.42 -3.34
C GLU A 42 41.98 -19.21 -4.19
N HIS A 43 41.20 -19.43 -5.26
CA HIS A 43 40.62 -18.37 -6.07
C HIS A 43 39.78 -17.39 -5.23
N GLU A 44 38.84 -17.90 -4.42
CA GLU A 44 37.99 -17.10 -3.53
C GLU A 44 38.82 -16.36 -2.47
N ARG A 45 39.79 -17.06 -1.88
CA ARG A 45 40.68 -16.45 -0.88
C ARG A 45 41.41 -15.24 -1.46
N LEU A 46 41.94 -15.35 -2.68
CA LEU A 46 42.60 -14.24 -3.37
C LEU A 46 41.64 -13.09 -3.68
N VAL A 47 40.38 -13.36 -4.04
CA VAL A 47 39.36 -12.31 -4.22
C VAL A 47 39.12 -11.57 -2.90
N TYR A 48 38.90 -12.28 -1.80
CA TYR A 48 38.60 -11.67 -0.51
C TYR A 48 39.80 -10.90 0.06
N GLU A 49 41.02 -11.46 -0.04
CA GLU A 49 42.25 -10.73 0.28
C GLU A 49 42.42 -9.47 -0.57
N GLY A 50 42.08 -9.55 -1.84
CA GLY A 50 42.16 -8.43 -2.76
C GLY A 50 41.20 -7.29 -2.38
N TRP A 51 39.97 -7.60 -1.99
CA TRP A 51 39.01 -6.62 -1.46
C TRP A 51 39.46 -6.01 -0.13
N ILE A 52 40.00 -6.81 0.80
CA ILE A 52 40.54 -6.29 2.08
C ILE A 52 41.68 -5.30 1.81
N LEU A 53 42.58 -5.64 0.87
CA LEU A 53 43.68 -4.75 0.50
C LEU A 53 43.17 -3.47 -0.15
N TYR A 54 42.21 -3.57 -1.07
CA TYR A 54 41.60 -2.41 -1.72
C TYR A 54 40.92 -1.48 -0.70
N ASP A 55 40.06 -2.02 0.18
CA ASP A 55 39.32 -1.24 1.18
C ASP A 55 40.23 -0.63 2.27
N THR A 56 41.43 -1.18 2.46
CA THR A 56 42.46 -0.61 3.36
C THR A 56 43.44 0.33 2.65
N GLY A 57 43.17 0.70 1.39
CA GLY A 57 43.95 1.66 0.61
C GLY A 57 45.18 1.09 -0.11
N HIS A 58 45.36 -0.23 -0.13
CA HIS A 58 46.46 -0.93 -0.80
C HIS A 58 46.06 -1.41 -2.21
N CYS A 59 45.68 -0.47 -3.08
CA CYS A 59 45.10 -0.76 -4.41
C CYS A 59 45.98 -1.64 -5.31
N GLU A 60 47.30 -1.43 -5.35
CA GLU A 60 48.23 -2.28 -6.13
C GLU A 60 48.26 -3.74 -5.63
N GLY A 61 48.13 -3.92 -4.31
CA GLY A 61 48.02 -5.24 -3.69
C GLY A 61 46.71 -5.93 -4.08
N GLY A 62 45.60 -5.19 -4.04
CA GLY A 62 44.29 -5.67 -4.51
C GLY A 62 44.31 -6.06 -5.98
N LEU A 63 44.93 -5.23 -6.83
CA LEU A 63 45.08 -5.49 -8.26
C LEU A 63 45.83 -6.80 -8.54
N ARG A 64 46.98 -7.00 -7.89
CA ARG A 64 47.79 -8.22 -8.04
C ARG A 64 47.03 -9.48 -7.63
N LYS A 65 46.30 -9.40 -6.51
CA LYS A 65 45.46 -10.52 -6.02
C LYS A 65 44.33 -10.86 -6.99
N ALA A 66 43.70 -9.84 -7.58
CA ALA A 66 42.71 -10.05 -8.63
C ALA A 66 43.31 -10.74 -9.86
N GLU A 67 44.52 -10.35 -10.29
CA GLU A 67 45.21 -10.97 -11.42
C GLU A 67 45.59 -12.43 -11.18
N GLU A 68 46.11 -12.73 -10.00
CA GLU A 68 46.39 -14.10 -9.56
C GLU A 68 45.11 -14.94 -9.52
N SER A 69 44.04 -14.37 -8.98
CA SER A 69 42.72 -15.01 -8.90
C SER A 69 42.13 -15.34 -10.28
N ILE A 70 42.20 -14.39 -11.24
CA ILE A 70 41.73 -14.58 -12.62
C ILE A 70 42.50 -15.69 -13.36
N LYS A 71 43.81 -15.83 -13.09
CA LYS A 71 44.64 -16.90 -13.67
C LYS A 71 44.20 -18.29 -13.18
N LEU A 72 43.68 -18.39 -11.96
CA LEU A 72 43.16 -19.65 -11.40
C LEU A 72 41.73 -19.93 -11.87
N ASN A 73 40.84 -18.94 -11.76
CA ASN A 73 39.45 -19.06 -12.19
C ASN A 73 38.89 -17.69 -12.60
N ARG A 74 38.18 -17.67 -13.74
CA ARG A 74 37.56 -16.47 -14.31
C ARG A 74 36.19 -16.25 -13.66
N SER A 75 36.14 -15.54 -12.54
CA SER A 75 34.90 -15.18 -11.84
C SER A 75 34.51 -13.72 -12.04
N PHE A 76 33.22 -13.44 -11.83
CA PHE A 76 32.70 -12.08 -11.83
C PHE A 76 33.46 -11.22 -10.82
N GLU A 77 33.63 -11.72 -9.60
CA GLU A 77 34.21 -10.99 -8.46
C GLU A 77 35.67 -10.61 -8.70
N ALA A 78 36.45 -11.47 -9.35
CA ALA A 78 37.85 -11.21 -9.65
C ALA A 78 38.02 -10.18 -10.77
N PHE A 79 37.22 -10.26 -11.86
CA PHE A 79 37.21 -9.23 -12.89
C PHE A 79 36.71 -7.88 -12.36
N PHE A 80 35.67 -7.91 -11.53
CA PHE A 80 35.08 -6.73 -10.94
C PHE A 80 36.06 -6.02 -9.98
N LEU A 81 36.73 -6.77 -9.08
CA LEU A 81 37.79 -6.23 -8.23
C LEU A 81 38.94 -5.63 -9.06
N LYS A 82 39.38 -6.33 -10.12
CA LYS A 82 40.46 -5.84 -10.99
C LYS A 82 40.07 -4.51 -11.66
N ALA A 83 38.83 -4.39 -12.12
CA ALA A 83 38.32 -3.16 -12.71
C ALA A 83 38.34 -1.98 -11.72
N TYR A 84 37.89 -2.20 -10.48
CA TYR A 84 37.89 -1.18 -9.42
C TYR A 84 39.31 -0.76 -9.01
N ALA A 85 40.16 -1.74 -8.68
CA ALA A 85 41.53 -1.45 -8.28
C ALA A 85 42.29 -0.69 -9.38
N LEU A 86 42.07 -1.03 -10.66
CA LEU A 86 42.69 -0.34 -11.78
C LEU A 86 42.13 1.08 -11.99
N ALA A 87 40.82 1.28 -11.86
CA ALA A 87 40.19 2.58 -11.98
C ALA A 87 40.74 3.58 -10.94
N ASP A 88 40.96 3.13 -9.69
CA ASP A 88 41.50 4.00 -8.64
C ASP A 88 43.02 4.19 -8.72
N SER A 89 43.74 3.23 -9.31
CA SER A 89 45.21 3.28 -9.42
C SER A 89 45.70 4.10 -10.62
N SER A 90 44.90 4.24 -11.68
CA SER A 90 45.31 4.87 -12.94
C SER A 90 44.66 6.25 -13.14
N ARG A 91 45.49 7.30 -13.27
CA ARG A 91 45.05 8.65 -13.68
C ARG A 91 45.11 8.87 -15.19
N ASP A 92 45.38 7.81 -15.96
CA ASP A 92 45.62 7.87 -17.40
C ASP A 92 44.34 7.47 -18.18
N PRO A 93 43.86 8.28 -19.15
CA PRO A 93 42.75 7.92 -20.02
C PRO A 93 42.92 6.61 -20.82
N SER A 94 44.11 6.01 -20.89
CA SER A 94 44.31 4.67 -21.47
C SER A 94 43.75 3.52 -20.58
N GLY A 95 43.61 3.77 -19.28
CA GLY A 95 43.11 2.80 -18.30
C GLY A 95 41.63 2.49 -18.46
N SER A 96 40.84 3.45 -18.95
CA SER A 96 39.38 3.32 -19.11
C SER A 96 38.96 2.26 -20.13
N VAL A 97 39.69 2.11 -21.24
CA VAL A 97 39.43 1.07 -22.24
C VAL A 97 39.66 -0.32 -21.65
N THR A 98 40.69 -0.43 -20.80
CA THR A 98 40.99 -1.67 -20.10
C THR A 98 39.92 -1.98 -19.04
N VAL A 99 39.46 -0.97 -18.29
CA VAL A 99 38.37 -1.09 -17.31
C VAL A 99 37.06 -1.52 -17.99
N VAL A 100 36.72 -0.95 -19.15
CA VAL A 100 35.57 -1.36 -19.96
C VAL A 100 35.67 -2.85 -20.33
N SER A 101 36.83 -3.27 -20.87
CA SER A 101 37.05 -4.67 -21.23
C SER A 101 36.94 -5.60 -20.03
N LEU A 102 37.39 -5.19 -18.85
CA LEU A 102 37.30 -5.97 -17.62
C LEU A 102 35.85 -6.11 -17.12
N LEU A 103 35.06 -5.03 -17.19
CA LEU A 103 33.64 -5.05 -16.81
C LEU A 103 32.80 -5.90 -17.78
N GLU A 104 33.09 -5.82 -19.09
CA GLU A 104 32.46 -6.70 -20.08
C GLU A 104 32.79 -8.17 -19.87
N ASP A 105 34.05 -8.46 -19.51
CA ASP A 105 34.46 -9.83 -19.15
C ASP A 105 33.81 -10.30 -17.84
N ALA A 106 33.63 -9.43 -16.85
CA ALA A 106 32.88 -9.75 -15.63
C ALA A 106 31.42 -10.14 -15.96
N LEU A 107 30.75 -9.38 -16.84
CA LEU A 107 29.34 -9.62 -17.20
C LEU A 107 29.10 -10.97 -17.90
N LYS A 108 30.13 -11.53 -18.56
CA LYS A 108 30.11 -12.88 -19.16
C LYS A 108 30.15 -13.99 -18.10
N CYS A 109 30.63 -13.72 -16.90
CA CYS A 109 30.67 -14.69 -15.81
C CYS A 109 29.29 -14.85 -15.13
N PRO A 110 29.00 -16.02 -14.52
CA PRO A 110 27.83 -16.19 -13.65
C PRO A 110 27.90 -15.25 -12.44
N SER A 111 26.80 -14.55 -12.14
CA SER A 111 26.65 -13.70 -10.96
C SER A 111 25.18 -13.35 -10.75
N ASP A 112 24.83 -12.79 -9.59
CA ASP A 112 23.47 -12.35 -9.30
C ASP A 112 23.08 -11.08 -10.11
N ARG A 113 21.77 -10.86 -10.29
CA ARG A 113 21.26 -9.73 -11.09
C ARG A 113 21.68 -8.37 -10.53
N LEU A 114 21.88 -8.28 -9.22
CA LEU A 114 22.25 -7.05 -8.53
C LEU A 114 23.69 -6.63 -8.84
N ARG A 115 24.63 -7.57 -8.75
CA ARG A 115 26.06 -7.35 -9.08
C ARG A 115 26.24 -7.08 -10.57
N LYS A 116 25.53 -7.82 -11.43
CA LYS A 116 25.52 -7.49 -12.87
C LYS A 116 24.98 -6.08 -13.13
N GLY A 117 23.96 -5.65 -12.39
CA GLY A 117 23.48 -4.27 -12.41
C GLY A 117 24.56 -3.24 -12.01
N GLN A 118 25.37 -3.52 -10.98
CA GLN A 118 26.49 -2.65 -10.58
C GLN A 118 27.57 -2.56 -11.68
N ALA A 119 27.94 -3.68 -12.30
CA ALA A 119 28.89 -3.68 -13.42
C ALA A 119 28.36 -2.91 -14.63
N LEU A 120 27.08 -3.06 -14.97
CA LEU A 120 26.43 -2.28 -16.02
C LEU A 120 26.38 -0.77 -15.69
N ASN A 121 26.14 -0.42 -14.42
CA ASN A 121 26.15 0.97 -13.97
C ASN A 121 27.53 1.60 -14.15
N ASN A 122 28.58 0.92 -13.69
CA ASN A 122 29.95 1.40 -13.83
C ASN A 122 30.38 1.49 -15.30
N LEU A 123 30.00 0.50 -16.10
CA LEU A 123 30.26 0.50 -17.55
C LEU A 123 29.58 1.69 -18.22
N GLY A 124 28.33 1.99 -17.83
CA GLY A 124 27.62 3.19 -18.26
C GLY A 124 28.34 4.49 -17.88
N SER A 125 28.87 4.59 -16.66
CA SER A 125 29.66 5.75 -16.22
C SER A 125 30.90 5.97 -17.10
N VAL A 126 31.67 4.90 -17.34
CA VAL A 126 32.87 5.00 -18.19
C VAL A 126 32.51 5.37 -19.63
N TYR A 127 31.39 4.89 -20.17
CA TYR A 127 30.92 5.29 -21.49
C TYR A 127 30.49 6.75 -21.58
N VAL A 128 29.91 7.32 -20.51
CA VAL A 128 29.60 8.75 -20.41
C VAL A 128 30.88 9.58 -20.45
N ASP A 129 31.89 9.21 -19.64
CA ASP A 129 33.17 9.93 -19.57
C ASP A 129 33.92 9.96 -20.92
N HIS A 130 33.64 9.00 -21.81
CA HIS A 130 34.25 8.88 -23.13
C HIS A 130 33.34 9.33 -24.27
N GLY A 131 32.20 9.96 -23.98
CA GLY A 131 31.28 10.48 -24.99
C GLY A 131 30.56 9.41 -25.82
N LYS A 132 30.57 8.14 -25.40
CA LYS A 132 29.92 7.00 -26.09
C LYS A 132 28.49 6.79 -25.60
N LEU A 133 27.65 7.78 -25.88
CA LEU A 133 26.34 7.93 -25.25
C LEU A 133 25.27 6.94 -25.75
N ASP A 134 25.43 6.44 -26.97
CA ASP A 134 24.62 5.38 -27.58
C ASP A 134 24.83 4.01 -26.90
N LEU A 135 26.07 3.73 -26.49
CA LEU A 135 26.44 2.52 -25.74
C LEU A 135 26.08 2.64 -24.25
N ALA A 136 26.23 3.83 -23.66
CA ALA A 136 25.76 4.12 -22.29
C ALA A 136 24.24 3.95 -22.15
N GLY A 137 23.51 4.37 -23.19
CA GLY A 137 22.06 4.41 -23.21
C GLY A 137 21.34 3.07 -23.21
N ARG A 138 22.03 1.96 -23.49
CA ARG A 138 21.47 0.60 -23.44
C ARG A 138 21.50 -0.01 -22.04
N ASN A 139 22.29 0.54 -21.12
CA ASN A 139 22.71 -0.19 -19.91
C ASN A 139 22.54 0.57 -18.59
N ASN A 140 22.20 1.87 -18.58
CA ASN A 140 22.25 2.63 -17.32
C ASN A 140 21.37 3.90 -17.28
N ALA A 141 20.38 3.93 -16.38
CA ALA A 141 19.59 5.13 -16.07
C ALA A 141 20.45 6.27 -15.49
N SER A 142 21.51 5.96 -14.71
CA SER A 142 22.43 6.97 -14.15
C SER A 142 23.18 7.77 -15.23
N ALA A 143 23.38 7.20 -16.42
CA ALA A 143 24.12 7.84 -17.50
C ALA A 143 23.31 8.97 -18.16
N TYR A 144 22.02 8.73 -18.42
CA TYR A 144 21.10 9.75 -18.91
C TYR A 144 20.87 10.84 -17.87
N GLU A 145 20.79 10.47 -16.58
CA GLU A 145 20.73 11.43 -15.48
C GLU A 145 21.96 12.33 -15.46
N LYS A 146 23.17 11.75 -15.52
CA LYS A 146 24.41 12.51 -15.50
C LYS A 146 24.56 13.42 -16.73
N ARG A 147 24.14 12.96 -17.91
CA ARG A 147 24.13 13.78 -19.14
C ARG A 147 23.15 14.96 -19.02
N SER A 148 21.99 14.74 -18.40
CA SER A 148 20.98 15.79 -18.20
C SER A 148 21.48 16.98 -17.37
N GLU A 149 22.49 16.79 -16.53
CA GLU A 149 23.11 17.85 -15.74
C GLU A 149 23.91 18.86 -16.58
N TYR A 150 24.36 18.48 -17.78
CA TYR A 150 25.28 19.29 -18.59
C TYR A 150 24.78 19.61 -20.01
N CYS A 151 23.63 19.09 -20.42
CA CYS A 151 23.06 19.36 -21.74
C CYS A 151 21.96 20.43 -21.73
N ASP A 152 21.57 20.90 -22.92
CA ASP A 152 20.48 21.86 -23.07
C ASP A 152 19.15 21.33 -22.53
N ARG A 153 18.25 22.25 -22.12
CA ARG A 153 16.98 21.95 -21.43
C ARG A 153 16.10 20.90 -22.13
N GLU A 154 16.00 20.96 -23.45
CA GLU A 154 15.19 20.00 -24.23
C GLU A 154 15.80 18.60 -24.26
N LEU A 155 17.14 18.51 -24.34
CA LEU A 155 17.87 17.25 -24.26
C LEU A 155 17.81 16.68 -22.84
N ALA A 156 17.92 17.53 -21.81
CA ALA A 156 17.82 17.12 -20.42
C ALA A 156 16.44 16.53 -20.12
N LYS A 157 15.37 17.13 -20.64
CA LYS A 157 14.01 16.60 -20.51
C LYS A 157 13.86 15.23 -21.17
N ALA A 158 14.31 15.08 -22.41
CA ALA A 158 14.24 13.81 -23.14
C ALA A 158 15.03 12.70 -22.42
N ASP A 159 16.19 13.04 -21.89
CA ASP A 159 17.02 12.11 -21.12
C ASP A 159 16.33 11.67 -19.84
N LEU A 160 15.76 12.60 -19.08
CA LEU A 160 15.07 12.30 -17.82
C LEU A 160 13.76 11.54 -18.02
N GLU A 161 13.10 11.67 -19.17
CA GLU A 161 11.99 10.79 -19.57
C GLU A 161 12.48 9.35 -19.77
N ILE A 162 13.67 9.16 -20.38
CA ILE A 162 14.28 7.83 -20.52
C ILE A 162 14.70 7.29 -19.14
N VAL A 163 15.31 8.11 -18.27
CA VAL A 163 15.64 7.71 -16.88
C VAL A 163 14.41 7.18 -16.16
N THR A 164 13.28 7.89 -16.25
CA THR A 164 12.02 7.50 -15.58
C THR A 164 11.47 6.17 -16.11
N LYS A 165 11.64 5.88 -17.41
CA LYS A 165 11.24 4.61 -18.02
C LYS A 165 12.13 3.45 -17.61
N LEU A 166 13.43 3.70 -17.45
CA LEU A 166 14.41 2.69 -17.09
C LEU A 166 14.42 2.39 -15.58
N ASP A 167 14.22 3.40 -14.75
CA ASP A 167 14.20 3.30 -13.29
C ASP A 167 13.20 4.33 -12.70
N PRO A 168 11.93 3.92 -12.54
CA PRO A 168 10.87 4.79 -12.03
C PRO A 168 11.08 5.28 -10.60
N LEU A 169 11.97 4.65 -9.82
CA LEU A 169 12.23 4.96 -8.41
C LEU A 169 13.36 5.99 -8.22
N ARG A 170 13.92 6.51 -9.32
CA ARG A 170 14.90 7.60 -9.26
C ARG A 170 14.23 8.92 -8.95
N VAL A 171 14.75 9.61 -7.94
CA VAL A 171 14.18 10.90 -7.46
C VAL A 171 14.54 12.08 -8.36
N TYR A 172 15.75 12.13 -8.91
CA TYR A 172 16.27 13.28 -9.66
C TYR A 172 15.37 13.71 -10.85
N PRO A 173 14.85 12.80 -11.71
CA PRO A 173 13.93 13.17 -12.79
C PRO A 173 12.69 13.91 -12.32
N TYR A 174 12.07 13.48 -11.22
CA TYR A 174 10.87 14.12 -10.68
C TYR A 174 11.18 15.49 -10.11
N LYS A 175 12.30 15.65 -9.39
CA LYS A 175 12.76 16.96 -8.88
C LYS A 175 13.01 17.95 -10.00
N TYR A 176 13.70 17.52 -11.05
CA TYR A 176 14.00 18.37 -12.20
C TYR A 176 12.72 18.80 -12.91
N ARG A 177 11.80 17.86 -13.20
CA ARG A 177 10.50 18.19 -13.81
C ARG A 177 9.69 19.12 -12.93
N ALA A 178 9.66 18.88 -11.61
CA ALA A 178 8.97 19.75 -10.67
C ALA A 178 9.51 21.19 -10.69
N ALA A 179 10.85 21.36 -10.69
CA ALA A 179 11.48 22.68 -10.79
C ALA A 179 11.13 23.38 -12.12
N VAL A 180 11.22 22.66 -13.25
CA VAL A 180 10.85 23.20 -14.57
C VAL A 180 9.36 23.58 -14.64
N LEU A 181 8.49 22.82 -14.01
CA LEU A 181 7.05 23.14 -13.93
C LEU A 181 6.79 24.36 -13.06
N MET A 182 7.50 24.50 -11.95
CA MET A 182 7.44 25.67 -11.08
C MET A 182 7.89 26.95 -11.82
N ASP A 183 9.02 26.88 -12.56
CA ASP A 183 9.50 27.97 -13.42
C ASP A 183 8.51 28.37 -14.52
N ASN A 184 7.67 27.43 -14.97
CA ASN A 184 6.66 27.64 -15.99
C ASN A 184 5.28 28.03 -15.42
N HIS A 185 5.20 28.41 -14.14
CA HIS A 185 3.93 28.76 -13.46
C HIS A 185 2.88 27.63 -13.51
N LYS A 186 3.33 26.38 -13.38
CA LYS A 186 2.50 25.18 -13.29
C LYS A 186 2.67 24.54 -11.92
N GLU A 187 2.37 25.31 -10.88
CA GLU A 187 2.69 24.99 -9.48
C GLU A 187 2.01 23.71 -9.00
N LYS A 188 0.75 23.48 -9.41
CA LYS A 188 0.00 22.25 -9.07
C LYS A 188 0.63 21.00 -9.68
N GLU A 189 1.07 21.07 -10.95
CA GLU A 189 1.73 19.96 -11.63
C GLU A 189 3.12 19.69 -11.01
N ALA A 190 3.83 20.75 -10.61
CA ALA A 190 5.12 20.67 -9.93
C ALA A 190 5.02 19.93 -8.58
N ILE A 191 4.02 20.27 -7.76
CA ILE A 191 3.73 19.60 -6.49
C ILE A 191 3.33 18.14 -6.71
N ALA A 192 2.60 17.84 -7.79
CA ALA A 192 2.21 16.46 -8.14
C ALA A 192 3.42 15.60 -8.56
N GLU A 193 4.41 16.16 -9.27
CA GLU A 193 5.68 15.47 -9.55
C GLU A 193 6.44 15.12 -8.26
N LEU A 194 6.59 16.08 -7.33
CA LEU A 194 7.23 15.80 -6.04
C LEU A 194 6.45 14.79 -5.20
N SER A 195 5.12 14.84 -5.24
CA SER A 195 4.27 13.89 -4.53
C SER A 195 4.41 12.46 -5.07
N ARG A 196 4.57 12.29 -6.39
CA ARG A 196 4.92 11.00 -6.98
C ARG A 196 6.26 10.48 -6.47
N ALA A 197 7.26 11.34 -6.38
CA ALA A 197 8.57 10.95 -5.85
C ALA A 197 8.51 10.52 -4.38
N ILE A 198 7.82 11.31 -3.55
CA ILE A 198 7.67 11.05 -2.11
C ILE A 198 6.91 9.74 -1.84
N ALA A 199 5.95 9.38 -2.70
CA ALA A 199 5.18 8.14 -2.55
C ALA A 199 6.05 6.88 -2.56
N PHE A 200 7.20 6.88 -3.24
CA PHE A 200 8.12 5.75 -3.25
C PHE A 200 9.45 6.00 -2.51
N LYS A 201 9.83 7.27 -2.30
CA LYS A 201 11.02 7.64 -1.50
C LYS A 201 10.80 8.99 -0.83
N ALA A 202 10.37 8.95 0.44
CA ALA A 202 10.29 10.13 1.29
C ALA A 202 11.69 10.51 1.79
N ASP A 203 12.38 11.38 1.04
CA ASP A 203 13.66 11.95 1.46
C ASP A 203 13.51 13.40 1.97
N LEU A 204 14.43 13.80 2.85
CA LEU A 204 14.42 15.10 3.50
C LEU A 204 14.43 16.28 2.50
N HIS A 205 15.13 16.12 1.37
CA HIS A 205 15.24 17.16 0.34
C HIS A 205 13.94 17.30 -0.46
N LEU A 206 13.23 16.21 -0.72
CA LEU A 206 11.94 16.20 -1.38
C LEU A 206 10.86 16.83 -0.51
N LEU A 207 10.83 16.48 0.78
CA LEU A 207 9.91 17.06 1.75
C LEU A 207 10.17 18.56 1.90
N HIS A 208 11.43 18.98 2.04
CA HIS A 208 11.78 20.40 2.08
C HIS A 208 11.37 21.12 0.77
N LEU A 209 11.70 20.56 -0.40
CA LEU A 209 11.36 21.19 -1.67
C LEU A 209 9.85 21.32 -1.86
N ARG A 210 9.07 20.31 -1.47
CA ARG A 210 7.60 20.37 -1.55
C ARG A 210 7.01 21.32 -0.51
N ALA A 211 7.58 21.41 0.70
CA ALA A 211 7.21 22.42 1.68
C ALA A 211 7.40 23.85 1.16
N ALA A 212 8.53 24.11 0.49
CA ALA A 212 8.80 25.39 -0.15
C ALA A 212 7.81 25.69 -1.29
N PHE A 213 7.41 24.67 -2.06
CA PHE A 213 6.41 24.83 -3.12
C PHE A 213 5.02 25.12 -2.57
N TYR A 214 4.63 24.44 -1.48
CA TYR A 214 3.38 24.73 -0.77
C TYR A 214 3.37 26.14 -0.18
N GLU A 215 4.49 26.59 0.40
CA GLU A 215 4.64 27.96 0.87
C GLU A 215 4.52 28.98 -0.26
N HIS A 216 5.12 28.71 -1.43
CA HIS A 216 5.04 29.58 -2.59
C HIS A 216 3.59 29.80 -3.06
N ILE A 217 2.76 28.76 -3.02
CA ILE A 217 1.33 28.86 -3.37
C ILE A 217 0.44 29.34 -2.21
N GLY A 218 1.03 29.62 -1.04
CA GLY A 218 0.31 30.09 0.15
C GLY A 218 -0.35 28.99 0.98
N ASP A 219 -0.09 27.72 0.70
CA ASP A 219 -0.58 26.57 1.49
C ASP A 219 0.35 26.30 2.68
N VAL A 220 0.23 27.16 3.70
CA VAL A 220 1.08 27.12 4.89
C VAL A 220 0.89 25.81 5.69
N LEU A 221 -0.30 25.21 5.64
CA LEU A 221 -0.58 23.97 6.38
C LEU A 221 0.11 22.77 5.74
N ALA A 222 0.02 22.61 4.42
CA ALA A 222 0.72 21.55 3.71
C ALA A 222 2.25 21.71 3.82
N ALA A 223 2.75 22.95 3.82
CA ALA A 223 4.16 23.24 4.06
C ALA A 223 4.61 22.78 5.46
N LEU A 224 3.83 23.09 6.50
CA LEU A 224 4.15 22.66 7.87
C LEU A 224 4.09 21.14 8.05
N ARG A 225 3.19 20.45 7.34
CA ARG A 225 3.14 18.97 7.35
C ARG A 225 4.42 18.38 6.79
N ASP A 226 4.86 18.87 5.64
CA ASP A 226 6.13 18.43 5.05
C ASP A 226 7.33 18.81 5.94
N CYS A 227 7.24 19.92 6.70
CA CYS A 227 8.23 20.26 7.71
C CYS A 227 8.28 19.29 8.89
N ARG A 228 7.14 18.83 9.38
CA ARG A 228 7.09 17.81 10.44
C ARG A 228 7.60 16.47 9.96
N ALA A 229 7.19 16.05 8.78
CA ALA A 229 7.69 14.83 8.15
C ALA A 229 9.20 14.89 7.93
N ALA A 230 9.74 16.07 7.62
CA ALA A 230 11.19 16.29 7.53
C ALA A 230 11.87 16.26 8.89
N LEU A 231 11.28 16.86 9.92
CA LEU A 231 11.83 16.89 11.29
C LEU A 231 11.70 15.53 12.01
N SER A 232 10.77 14.66 11.61
CA SER A 232 10.75 13.27 12.06
C SER A 232 11.84 12.43 11.40
N VAL A 233 12.34 12.86 10.24
CA VAL A 233 13.48 12.25 9.54
C VAL A 233 14.82 12.74 10.10
N ASP A 234 14.95 14.03 10.36
CA ASP A 234 16.10 14.64 11.02
C ASP A 234 15.64 15.75 11.98
N PRO A 235 15.55 15.46 13.29
CA PRO A 235 15.10 16.42 14.31
C PRO A 235 16.01 17.65 14.44
N ASN A 236 17.26 17.58 13.98
CA ASN A 236 18.25 18.64 14.12
C ASN A 236 18.43 19.48 12.84
N HIS A 237 17.60 19.27 11.81
CA HIS A 237 17.74 19.97 10.54
C HIS A 237 17.43 21.48 10.68
N GLN A 238 18.47 22.31 10.78
CA GLN A 238 18.36 23.73 11.10
C GLN A 238 17.42 24.50 10.19
N GLU A 239 17.49 24.31 8.86
CA GLU A 239 16.63 25.06 7.94
C GLU A 239 15.16 24.71 8.13
N MET A 240 14.85 23.46 8.46
CA MET A 240 13.46 23.01 8.65
C MET A 240 12.95 23.39 10.03
N LEU A 241 13.81 23.42 11.05
CA LEU A 241 13.51 23.99 12.36
C LEU A 241 13.25 25.48 12.27
N GLU A 242 14.07 26.23 11.54
CA GLU A 242 13.87 27.65 11.31
C GLU A 242 12.61 27.92 10.51
N PHE A 243 12.36 27.15 9.44
CA PHE A 243 11.16 27.26 8.63
C PHE A 243 9.90 26.95 9.45
N HIS A 244 9.91 25.82 10.17
CA HIS A 244 8.84 25.42 11.08
C HIS A 244 8.63 26.47 12.19
N SER A 245 9.69 26.95 12.84
CA SER A 245 9.60 27.93 13.93
C SER A 245 9.13 29.30 13.44
N ARG A 246 9.63 29.79 12.29
CA ARG A 246 9.19 31.06 11.70
C ARG A 246 7.71 31.01 11.31
N ARG A 247 7.26 29.90 10.72
CA ARG A 247 5.86 29.76 10.26
C ARG A 247 4.89 29.40 11.38
N PHE A 248 5.31 28.60 12.35
CA PHE A 248 4.56 28.35 13.58
C PHE A 248 4.43 29.62 14.43
N ALA A 249 5.50 30.43 14.54
CA ALA A 249 5.46 31.74 15.21
C ALA A 249 4.63 32.77 14.42
N PHE A 250 4.64 32.71 13.09
CA PHE A 250 3.76 33.56 12.26
C PHE A 250 2.29 33.18 12.44
N LEU A 251 1.95 31.89 12.52
CA LEU A 251 0.59 31.43 12.87
C LEU A 251 0.22 31.84 14.30
N SER A 252 1.13 31.68 15.28
CA SER A 252 0.84 32.03 16.69
C SER A 252 0.79 33.54 16.97
N SER A 253 1.55 34.34 16.23
CA SER A 253 1.51 35.81 16.30
C SER A 253 0.36 36.40 15.49
N ALA A 254 0.00 35.82 14.34
CA ALA A 254 -1.23 36.14 13.63
C ALA A 254 -2.46 35.82 14.48
N THR A 255 -2.46 34.71 15.25
CA THR A 255 -3.53 34.42 16.21
C THR A 255 -3.54 35.42 17.37
N ASN A 256 -2.39 35.83 17.92
CA ASN A 256 -2.34 36.80 19.02
C ASN A 256 -2.70 38.23 18.60
N LEU A 257 -2.33 38.66 17.39
CA LEU A 257 -2.80 39.93 16.83
C LEU A 257 -4.29 39.87 16.49
N MET A 258 -4.78 38.75 15.95
CA MET A 258 -6.22 38.54 15.73
C MET A 258 -7.00 38.63 17.05
N ILE A 259 -6.53 37.99 18.13
CA ILE A 259 -7.12 38.03 19.47
C ILE A 259 -7.12 39.46 20.06
N ALA A 260 -6.07 40.25 19.81
CA ALA A 260 -5.99 41.65 20.26
C ALA A 260 -6.92 42.60 19.48
N SER A 261 -7.11 42.37 18.17
CA SER A 261 -8.10 43.10 17.37
C SER A 261 -9.55 42.64 17.58
N LEU A 262 -9.75 41.42 18.10
CA LEU A 262 -11.06 40.85 18.44
C LEU A 262 -11.74 41.50 19.66
N LEU A 263 -11.03 42.34 20.43
CA LEU A 263 -11.61 43.12 21.53
C LEU A 263 -12.29 44.42 21.09
N PHE A 264 -12.13 44.85 19.83
CA PHE A 264 -12.77 46.06 19.30
C PHE A 264 -13.31 45.84 17.87
N GLY A 265 -14.50 45.24 17.78
CA GLY A 265 -15.43 45.48 16.67
C GLY A 265 -15.46 44.44 15.53
N VAL A 266 -16.45 43.55 15.63
CA VAL A 266 -17.26 42.99 14.53
C VAL A 266 -16.64 41.88 13.64
N VAL A 267 -17.30 40.71 13.73
CA VAL A 267 -17.20 39.43 13.00
C VAL A 267 -16.01 38.52 13.36
N LEU A 268 -16.22 37.70 14.40
CA LEU A 268 -15.62 36.37 14.45
C LEU A 268 -16.05 35.58 13.21
N ILE A 269 -15.11 35.06 12.42
CA ILE A 269 -15.35 33.78 11.75
C ILE A 269 -15.21 32.72 12.84
N THR A 270 -16.24 32.58 13.67
CA THR A 270 -16.44 31.38 14.46
C THR A 270 -16.73 30.27 13.46
N ILE A 271 -15.84 29.27 13.35
CA ILE A 271 -16.26 27.99 12.79
C ILE A 271 -17.46 27.53 13.64
N PRO A 272 -18.65 27.31 13.06
CA PRO A 272 -19.78 26.80 13.83
C PRO A 272 -19.37 25.45 14.42
N SER A 273 -19.18 25.39 15.73
CA SER A 273 -18.78 24.18 16.46
C SER A 273 -20.02 23.35 16.80
N SER A 274 -20.66 22.75 15.79
CA SER A 274 -21.62 21.66 16.03
C SER A 274 -20.92 20.31 16.21
N TYR A 275 -19.76 20.10 15.60
CA TYR A 275 -19.02 18.82 15.61
C TYR A 275 -17.69 18.82 16.38
N GLY A 276 -17.41 19.88 17.17
CA GLY A 276 -16.30 19.88 18.13
C GLY A 276 -14.88 19.82 17.57
N LEU A 277 -14.68 20.13 16.29
CA LEU A 277 -13.36 20.09 15.64
C LEU A 277 -12.46 21.22 16.11
N SER A 278 -11.37 20.86 16.79
CA SER A 278 -10.28 21.77 17.13
C SER A 278 -9.18 21.74 16.06
N VAL A 279 -8.37 22.80 16.00
CA VAL A 279 -7.18 22.83 15.15
C VAL A 279 -6.21 21.70 15.53
N SER A 280 -6.05 21.42 16.84
CA SER A 280 -5.24 20.30 17.33
C SER A 280 -5.72 18.96 16.76
N CYS A 281 -7.03 18.69 16.76
CA CYS A 281 -7.56 17.45 16.20
C CYS A 281 -7.35 17.35 14.69
N MET A 282 -7.47 18.47 13.95
CA MET A 282 -7.20 18.49 12.51
C MET A 282 -5.74 18.14 12.21
N MET A 283 -4.81 18.61 13.05
CA MET A 283 -3.38 18.33 12.90
C MET A 283 -3.05 16.86 13.19
N GLU A 284 -3.65 16.27 14.24
CA GLU A 284 -3.49 14.84 14.53
C GLU A 284 -4.09 13.97 13.41
N TYR A 285 -5.25 14.37 12.88
CA TYR A 285 -5.87 13.71 11.73
C TYR A 285 -4.99 13.74 10.49
N ASP A 286 -4.33 14.88 10.22
CA ASP A 286 -3.43 15.05 9.08
C ASP A 286 -2.16 14.19 9.17
N ASP A 287 -1.65 13.98 10.39
CA ASP A 287 -0.44 13.19 10.63
C ASP A 287 -0.71 11.68 10.69
N GLY A 288 -1.82 11.24 11.28
CA GLY A 288 -2.04 9.82 11.58
C GLY A 288 -3.46 9.29 11.43
N GLY A 289 -4.35 10.04 10.76
CA GLY A 289 -5.69 9.57 10.42
C GLY A 289 -6.61 9.38 11.64
N ALA A 290 -7.62 8.51 11.50
CA ALA A 290 -8.56 8.19 12.57
C ALA A 290 -7.88 7.59 13.82
N PRO A 291 -6.91 6.66 13.72
CA PRO A 291 -6.21 6.12 14.88
C PRO A 291 -5.53 7.18 15.75
N ALA A 292 -4.94 8.21 15.15
CA ALA A 292 -4.29 9.30 15.88
C ALA A 292 -5.31 10.14 16.65
N VAL A 293 -6.41 10.53 16.01
CA VAL A 293 -7.46 11.34 16.65
C VAL A 293 -8.09 10.62 17.84
N TYR A 294 -8.46 9.34 17.68
CA TYR A 294 -9.03 8.55 18.78
C TYR A 294 -8.03 8.26 19.91
N GLY A 295 -6.72 8.29 19.62
CA GLY A 295 -5.66 8.10 20.61
C GLY A 295 -5.26 9.38 21.35
N TYR A 296 -5.72 10.55 20.91
CA TYR A 296 -5.21 11.83 21.39
C TYR A 296 -6.06 12.43 22.53
N PRO A 297 -5.47 12.66 23.73
CA PRO A 297 -6.22 13.18 24.88
C PRO A 297 -6.86 14.56 24.67
N GLU A 298 -6.31 15.40 23.79
CA GLU A 298 -6.89 16.73 23.49
C GLU A 298 -7.95 16.70 22.38
N CYS A 299 -8.38 15.51 21.96
CA CYS A 299 -9.57 15.26 21.16
C CYS A 299 -10.67 14.55 21.94
N PRO A 300 -11.11 15.08 23.10
CA PRO A 300 -11.93 14.35 24.08
C PRO A 300 -13.34 13.99 23.58
N GLN A 301 -13.79 14.57 22.47
CA GLN A 301 -15.09 14.26 21.86
C GLN A 301 -15.05 12.98 21.01
N TRP A 302 -13.85 12.54 20.62
CA TRP A 302 -13.62 11.38 19.78
C TRP A 302 -13.14 10.21 20.64
N VAL A 303 -14.10 9.45 21.20
CA VAL A 303 -13.81 8.27 22.02
C VAL A 303 -14.36 7.03 21.31
N LEU A 304 -13.48 6.06 21.07
CA LEU A 304 -13.89 4.72 20.65
C LEU A 304 -14.77 4.13 21.76
N SER A 305 -16.05 3.94 21.47
CA SER A 305 -16.96 3.33 22.43
C SER A 305 -16.55 1.87 22.64
N SER A 306 -16.50 1.38 23.88
CA SER A 306 -16.22 -0.04 24.18
C SER A 306 -17.24 -1.02 23.58
N ALA A 307 -18.33 -0.49 23.01
CA ALA A 307 -19.36 -1.22 22.27
C ALA A 307 -19.62 -0.70 20.82
N GLY A 308 -18.81 0.24 20.29
CA GLY A 308 -19.08 0.94 19.02
C GLY A 308 -20.28 1.88 19.12
N SER A 309 -20.11 3.18 18.86
CA SER A 309 -21.23 4.14 18.92
C SER A 309 -22.23 3.93 17.78
N LEU A 310 -21.75 3.40 16.67
CA LEU A 310 -22.52 3.04 15.48
C LEU A 310 -22.47 1.52 15.37
N GLN A 311 -23.59 0.86 15.66
CA GLN A 311 -23.70 -0.60 15.58
C GLN A 311 -24.40 -1.04 14.30
N ASN A 312 -24.35 -2.35 14.05
CA ASN A 312 -25.19 -2.97 13.02
C ASN A 312 -26.67 -2.66 13.31
N GLN A 313 -27.38 -2.20 12.28
CA GLN A 313 -28.82 -1.94 12.36
C GLN A 313 -29.58 -2.96 11.52
N ASN A 314 -30.59 -3.60 12.14
CA ASN A 314 -31.42 -4.60 11.48
C ASN A 314 -32.57 -3.98 10.66
N LEU A 315 -32.83 -2.66 10.77
CA LEU A 315 -33.83 -2.02 9.91
C LEU A 315 -33.32 -2.02 8.47
N ASN A 316 -33.88 -2.90 7.64
CA ASN A 316 -33.60 -3.09 6.20
C ASN A 316 -32.29 -3.79 5.85
N CYS A 317 -31.60 -4.40 6.82
CA CYS A 317 -30.46 -5.27 6.57
C CYS A 317 -30.75 -6.70 7.06
N GLN A 318 -30.87 -7.65 6.14
CA GLN A 318 -30.95 -9.07 6.48
C GLN A 318 -29.57 -9.68 6.34
N PHE A 319 -29.08 -10.37 7.35
CA PHE A 319 -27.81 -11.06 7.28
C PHE A 319 -27.87 -12.40 7.98
N ALA A 320 -26.98 -13.29 7.58
CA ALA A 320 -26.76 -14.55 8.25
C ALA A 320 -25.26 -14.86 8.21
N ILE A 321 -24.77 -15.53 9.25
CA ILE A 321 -23.41 -16.02 9.37
C ILE A 321 -23.49 -17.46 9.88
N LEU A 322 -22.79 -18.37 9.23
CA LEU A 322 -22.72 -19.78 9.60
C LEU A 322 -21.27 -20.23 9.59
N GLN A 323 -20.83 -20.87 10.69
CA GLN A 323 -19.49 -21.46 10.78
C GLN A 323 -19.24 -22.52 9.69
N GLY A 324 -20.33 -23.13 9.21
CA GLY A 324 -20.28 -24.13 8.15
C GLY A 324 -19.62 -25.41 8.66
N ARG A 325 -18.74 -25.97 7.84
CA ARG A 325 -18.03 -27.24 8.15
C ARG A 325 -16.64 -27.02 8.76
N ARG A 326 -16.25 -25.76 8.99
CA ARG A 326 -15.00 -25.40 9.66
C ARG A 326 -15.14 -25.57 11.17
N ASP A 327 -14.02 -25.75 11.87
CA ASP A 327 -13.98 -25.80 13.35
C ASP A 327 -13.90 -24.42 14.01
N TYR A 328 -13.83 -23.36 13.19
CA TYR A 328 -13.67 -21.97 13.58
C TYR A 328 -14.58 -21.08 12.72
N GLN A 329 -14.92 -19.89 13.25
CA GLN A 329 -15.60 -18.83 12.51
C GLN A 329 -14.68 -17.62 12.43
N GLU A 330 -14.24 -17.29 11.21
CA GLU A 330 -13.36 -16.17 10.90
C GLU A 330 -14.08 -15.07 10.10
N ASP A 331 -15.28 -15.31 9.57
CA ASP A 331 -16.10 -14.29 8.92
C ASP A 331 -16.66 -13.27 9.92
N ALA A 332 -16.68 -12.01 9.51
CA ALA A 332 -17.37 -10.92 10.18
C ALA A 332 -18.16 -10.06 9.17
N ILE A 333 -19.16 -9.36 9.67
CA ILE A 333 -19.98 -8.46 8.86
C ILE A 333 -20.18 -7.12 9.55
N ALA A 334 -20.46 -6.09 8.75
CA ALA A 334 -20.95 -4.81 9.25
C ALA A 334 -22.07 -4.29 8.33
N CYS A 335 -23.20 -3.88 8.88
CA CYS A 335 -24.30 -3.30 8.12
C CYS A 335 -25.05 -2.21 8.87
N ASN A 336 -25.00 -0.98 8.36
CA ASN A 336 -25.78 0.13 8.88
C ASN A 336 -26.21 1.03 7.71
N LEU A 337 -27.51 1.12 7.47
CA LEU A 337 -28.08 1.82 6.32
C LEU A 337 -28.48 3.27 6.59
N ASP A 338 -28.30 3.76 7.82
CA ASP A 338 -28.74 5.10 8.24
C ASP A 338 -27.67 5.84 9.05
N ILE A 339 -26.40 5.75 8.63
CA ILE A 339 -25.32 6.52 9.25
C ILE A 339 -25.54 7.99 8.89
N LYS A 340 -25.90 8.80 9.88
CA LYS A 340 -26.01 10.27 9.72
C LYS A 340 -24.63 10.87 9.72
N VAL A 341 -24.21 11.45 8.60
CA VAL A 341 -22.91 12.11 8.45
C VAL A 341 -23.09 13.57 8.07
N PRO A 342 -22.21 14.48 8.55
CA PRO A 342 -22.22 15.87 8.09
C PRO A 342 -21.59 15.97 6.71
N LEU A 343 -22.41 16.28 5.73
CA LEU A 343 -21.97 16.68 4.40
C LEU A 343 -22.24 18.17 4.21
N LEU A 344 -21.57 18.77 3.23
CA LEU A 344 -21.76 20.18 2.85
C LEU A 344 -23.26 20.43 2.58
N ALA A 345 -23.82 21.63 2.81
CA ALA A 345 -25.23 21.96 2.51
C ALA A 345 -25.46 22.53 1.09
N LYS A 346 -26.65 22.33 0.51
CA LYS A 346 -26.96 22.65 -0.90
C LYS A 346 -27.20 24.13 -1.21
N ASP A 347 -27.64 24.92 -0.24
CA ASP A 347 -28.07 26.32 -0.45
C ASP A 347 -26.94 27.33 -0.21
N ALA A 348 -26.47 27.94 -1.31
CA ALA A 348 -25.43 28.95 -1.37
C ALA A 348 -25.77 30.19 -0.52
N GLY A 349 -25.19 30.24 0.67
CA GLY A 349 -25.27 31.41 1.54
C GLY A 349 -24.70 31.20 2.94
N LYS A 350 -24.49 29.96 3.39
CA LYS A 350 -23.93 29.69 4.71
C LYS A 350 -22.96 28.51 4.69
N ASN A 351 -21.87 28.66 5.43
CA ASN A 351 -20.89 27.62 5.75
C ASN A 351 -21.52 26.58 6.71
N GLU A 352 -22.56 25.88 6.27
CA GLU A 352 -23.34 24.95 7.08
C GLU A 352 -23.23 23.51 6.52
N PHE A 353 -23.30 22.53 7.44
CA PHE A 353 -23.39 21.10 7.13
C PHE A 353 -24.84 20.66 7.23
N GLU A 354 -25.23 19.70 6.39
CA GLU A 354 -26.49 18.98 6.47
C GLU A 354 -26.22 17.54 6.88
N GLU A 355 -27.05 17.01 7.79
CA GLU A 355 -27.01 15.60 8.15
C GLU A 355 -27.61 14.77 7.03
N GLU A 356 -26.75 14.00 6.38
CA GLU A 356 -27.09 13.16 5.24
C GLU A 356 -26.99 11.69 5.67
N ALA A 357 -27.95 10.88 5.23
CA ALA A 357 -27.94 9.44 5.51
C ALA A 357 -27.06 8.70 4.49
N VAL A 358 -26.08 7.94 5.00
CA VAL A 358 -25.22 7.06 4.20
C VAL A 358 -25.37 5.64 4.72
N GLY A 359 -25.60 4.69 3.80
CA GLY A 359 -25.60 3.28 4.11
C GLY A 359 -24.26 2.63 3.83
N ILE A 360 -23.83 1.73 4.71
CA ILE A 360 -22.62 0.94 4.58
C ILE A 360 -22.95 -0.53 4.82
N VAL A 361 -22.49 -1.38 3.91
CA VAL A 361 -22.61 -2.84 3.97
C VAL A 361 -21.24 -3.44 3.74
N ALA A 362 -20.77 -4.32 4.61
CA ALA A 362 -19.45 -4.93 4.50
C ALA A 362 -19.43 -6.39 4.94
N VAL A 363 -18.73 -7.21 4.16
CA VAL A 363 -18.34 -8.57 4.53
C VAL A 363 -16.82 -8.62 4.62
N PHE A 364 -16.33 -9.25 5.69
CA PHE A 364 -14.93 -9.46 6.00
C PHE A 364 -14.71 -10.96 6.18
N ASP A 365 -14.07 -11.59 5.19
CA ASP A 365 -13.72 -13.01 5.22
C ASP A 365 -12.33 -13.14 5.85
N GLY A 366 -12.26 -13.74 7.04
CA GLY A 366 -11.03 -13.83 7.81
C GLY A 366 -10.23 -15.09 7.44
N HIS A 367 -8.90 -14.99 7.49
CA HIS A 367 -8.03 -16.15 7.34
C HIS A 367 -6.89 -16.14 8.35
N GLY A 368 -6.52 -17.33 8.84
CA GLY A 368 -5.40 -17.48 9.77
C GLY A 368 -5.69 -16.94 11.17
N GLY A 369 -6.97 -16.80 11.50
CA GLY A 369 -7.52 -16.22 12.72
C GLY A 369 -8.57 -15.15 12.43
N LYS A 370 -9.46 -14.92 13.39
CA LYS A 370 -10.59 -13.97 13.28
C LYS A 370 -10.26 -12.54 13.71
N GLU A 371 -9.06 -12.30 14.21
CA GLU A 371 -8.71 -11.02 14.85
C GLU A 371 -8.78 -9.85 13.86
N CYS A 372 -8.42 -10.09 12.60
CA CYS A 372 -8.45 -9.06 11.55
C CYS A 372 -9.88 -8.69 11.14
N SER A 373 -10.70 -9.68 10.79
CA SER A 373 -12.10 -9.49 10.38
C SER A 373 -12.95 -8.92 11.52
N GLU A 374 -12.72 -9.37 12.77
CA GLU A 374 -13.36 -8.80 13.95
C GLU A 374 -12.95 -7.35 14.20
N MET A 375 -11.68 -6.99 14.01
CA MET A 375 -11.22 -5.61 14.17
C MET A 375 -11.80 -4.70 13.09
N ALA A 376 -11.76 -5.16 11.83
CA ALA A 376 -12.27 -4.41 10.69
C ALA A 376 -13.78 -4.12 10.83
N SER A 377 -14.58 -5.13 11.19
CA SER A 377 -16.03 -4.95 11.41
C SER A 377 -16.36 -4.01 12.57
N LYS A 378 -15.55 -3.99 13.64
CA LYS A 378 -15.74 -3.09 14.79
C LYS A 378 -15.33 -1.64 14.50
N LEU A 379 -14.28 -1.41 13.71
CA LEU A 379 -13.73 -0.07 13.47
C LEU A 379 -14.35 0.64 12.26
N LEU A 380 -14.97 -0.11 11.32
CA LEU A 380 -15.45 0.42 10.04
C LEU A 380 -16.28 1.70 10.18
N PHE A 381 -17.33 1.69 10.99
CA PHE A 381 -18.26 2.80 11.08
C PHE A 381 -17.65 4.02 11.77
N ASP A 382 -16.93 3.81 12.87
CA ASP A 382 -16.30 4.87 13.65
C ASP A 382 -15.24 5.60 12.81
N TYR A 383 -14.36 4.85 12.13
CA TYR A 383 -13.32 5.43 11.27
C TYR A 383 -13.94 6.12 10.06
N PHE A 384 -14.93 5.50 9.41
CA PHE A 384 -15.63 6.12 8.29
C PHE A 384 -16.28 7.45 8.68
N TYR A 385 -17.06 7.46 9.77
CA TYR A 385 -17.71 8.67 10.25
C TYR A 385 -16.70 9.78 10.52
N LEU A 386 -15.60 9.47 11.22
CA LEU A 386 -14.52 10.42 11.48
C LEU A 386 -13.91 10.95 10.19
N HIS A 387 -13.58 10.08 9.23
CA HIS A 387 -13.02 10.54 7.96
C HIS A 387 -13.99 11.42 7.17
N VAL A 388 -15.29 11.11 7.14
CA VAL A 388 -16.27 11.97 6.47
C VAL A 388 -16.31 13.35 7.12
N VAL A 389 -16.39 13.42 8.45
CA VAL A 389 -16.38 14.69 9.19
C VAL A 389 -15.15 15.52 8.83
N PHE A 390 -13.95 14.97 9.00
CA PHE A 390 -12.72 15.74 8.77
C PHE A 390 -12.53 16.13 7.29
N GLN A 391 -12.89 15.25 6.34
CA GLN A 391 -12.79 15.56 4.92
C GLN A 391 -13.79 16.61 4.46
N SER A 392 -15.04 16.56 4.94
CA SER A 392 -16.05 17.59 4.68
C SER A 392 -15.54 18.98 5.13
N TYR A 393 -14.90 19.06 6.29
CA TYR A 393 -14.30 20.30 6.79
C TYR A 393 -13.11 20.78 5.96
N LYS A 394 -12.23 19.87 5.50
CA LYS A 394 -11.11 20.22 4.63
C LYS A 394 -11.57 20.80 3.29
N VAL A 395 -12.55 20.18 2.66
CA VAL A 395 -13.12 20.69 1.40
C VAL A 395 -13.75 22.06 1.61
N MET A 396 -14.50 22.26 2.70
CA MET A 396 -15.07 23.55 3.06
C MET A 396 -14.00 24.63 3.26
N ALA A 397 -12.91 24.31 3.97
CA ALA A 397 -11.80 25.23 4.21
C ALA A 397 -11.06 25.59 2.93
N TYR A 398 -10.80 24.62 2.06
CA TYR A 398 -10.11 24.83 0.77
C TYR A 398 -10.87 25.80 -0.15
N HIS A 399 -12.21 25.73 -0.15
CA HIS A 399 -13.06 26.58 -0.99
C HIS A 399 -13.45 27.92 -0.34
N ASN A 400 -12.83 28.32 0.78
CA ASN A 400 -13.20 29.52 1.54
C ASN A 400 -14.71 29.61 1.85
N GLY A 401 -15.36 28.46 2.03
CA GLY A 401 -16.81 28.38 2.25
C GLY A 401 -17.70 28.63 1.03
N VAL A 402 -17.13 28.84 -0.17
CA VAL A 402 -17.91 29.09 -1.40
C VAL A 402 -17.65 27.98 -2.42
N LEU A 403 -18.54 26.99 -2.44
CA LEU A 403 -18.50 25.90 -3.41
C LEU A 403 -19.18 26.31 -4.74
N PRO A 404 -18.64 25.91 -5.90
CA PRO A 404 -19.34 26.05 -7.18
C PRO A 404 -20.66 25.27 -7.18
N SER A 405 -21.76 25.95 -7.52
CA SER A 405 -23.12 25.41 -7.44
C SER A 405 -23.40 24.21 -8.35
N SER A 406 -22.60 24.00 -9.40
CA SER A 406 -22.76 22.88 -10.34
C SER A 406 -22.19 21.55 -9.85
N ASP A 407 -21.24 21.56 -8.91
CA ASP A 407 -20.35 20.42 -8.63
C ASP A 407 -20.49 19.85 -7.22
N TYR A 408 -21.48 20.32 -6.46
CA TYR A 408 -21.70 19.94 -5.07
C TYR A 408 -21.90 18.42 -4.87
N LYS A 409 -22.69 17.78 -5.74
CA LYS A 409 -22.91 16.33 -5.68
C LYS A 409 -21.63 15.54 -5.94
N SER A 410 -20.77 16.00 -6.86
CA SER A 410 -19.48 15.35 -7.11
C SER A 410 -18.55 15.45 -5.89
N PHE A 411 -18.51 16.60 -5.21
CA PHE A 411 -17.71 16.75 -4.00
C PHE A 411 -18.15 15.82 -2.87
N GLN A 412 -19.46 15.69 -2.63
CA GLN A 412 -19.97 14.75 -1.62
C GLN A 412 -19.57 13.30 -1.95
N LEU A 413 -19.72 12.88 -3.20
CA LEU A 413 -19.36 11.54 -3.66
C LEU A 413 -17.84 11.29 -3.55
N GLU A 414 -17.02 12.31 -3.78
CA GLU A 414 -15.56 12.25 -3.60
C GLU A 414 -15.18 12.16 -2.12
N ILE A 415 -15.78 12.98 -1.26
CA ILE A 415 -15.59 12.93 0.20
C ILE A 415 -15.88 11.53 0.74
N LEU A 416 -17.02 10.94 0.37
CA LEU A 416 -17.43 9.61 0.83
C LEU A 416 -16.48 8.51 0.33
N LYS A 417 -16.05 8.58 -0.94
CA LYS A 417 -15.08 7.63 -1.52
C LYS A 417 -13.72 7.73 -0.83
N GLU A 418 -13.22 8.95 -0.64
CA GLU A 418 -11.94 9.22 0.01
C GLU A 418 -11.98 8.80 1.49
N ALA A 419 -13.09 9.08 2.18
CA ALA A 419 -13.30 8.65 3.55
C ALA A 419 -13.23 7.14 3.68
N LEU A 420 -13.90 6.39 2.79
CA LEU A 420 -13.82 4.92 2.78
C LEU A 420 -12.41 4.41 2.47
N SER A 421 -11.70 5.04 1.53
CA SER A 421 -10.31 4.68 1.20
C SER A 421 -9.41 4.81 2.43
N LYS A 422 -9.54 5.93 3.15
CA LYS A 422 -8.81 6.19 4.39
C LYS A 422 -9.22 5.24 5.51
N THR A 423 -10.51 4.91 5.65
CA THR A 423 -10.98 3.92 6.62
C THR A 423 -10.30 2.57 6.44
N ILE A 424 -10.29 2.04 5.22
CA ILE A 424 -9.67 0.73 4.93
C ILE A 424 -8.16 0.79 5.20
N GLY A 425 -7.49 1.87 4.76
CA GLY A 425 -6.06 2.07 5.01
C GLY A 425 -5.70 2.17 6.50
N ASP A 426 -6.49 2.92 7.28
CA ASP A 426 -6.26 3.09 8.71
C ASP A 426 -6.55 1.80 9.49
N ILE A 427 -7.54 1.00 9.07
CA ILE A 427 -7.78 -0.35 9.63
C ILE A 427 -6.59 -1.27 9.34
N ASP A 428 -6.06 -1.29 8.11
CA ASP A 428 -4.89 -2.10 7.76
C ASP A 428 -3.64 -1.69 8.54
N LEU A 429 -3.39 -0.38 8.67
CA LEU A 429 -2.28 0.14 9.45
C LEU A 429 -2.43 -0.22 10.94
N ARG A 430 -3.63 -0.03 11.51
CA ARG A 430 -3.91 -0.34 12.91
C ARG A 430 -3.76 -1.83 13.19
N PHE A 431 -4.33 -2.68 12.34
CA PHE A 431 -4.21 -4.12 12.48
C PHE A 431 -2.76 -4.58 12.31
N SER A 432 -1.99 -3.95 11.42
CA SER A 432 -0.54 -4.20 11.30
C SER A 432 0.22 -3.99 12.59
N GLN A 433 -0.06 -2.89 13.29
CA GLN A 433 0.57 -2.61 14.58
C GLN A 433 0.17 -3.66 15.64
N GLU A 434 -1.12 -4.00 15.70
CA GLU A 434 -1.63 -4.95 16.70
C GLU A 434 -1.17 -6.39 16.44
N ALA A 435 -1.08 -6.80 15.17
CA ALA A 435 -0.59 -8.11 14.75
C ALA A 435 0.90 -8.30 15.05
N ILE A 436 1.70 -7.24 14.91
CA ILE A 436 3.11 -7.25 15.36
C ILE A 436 3.17 -7.41 16.87
N LYS A 437 2.43 -6.58 17.60
CA LYS A 437 2.45 -6.52 19.07
C LYS A 437 2.00 -7.82 19.73
N ASN A 438 0.92 -8.43 19.24
CA ASN A 438 0.31 -9.62 19.84
C ASN A 438 0.66 -10.92 19.10
N ASN A 439 1.53 -10.81 18.11
CA ASN A 439 1.94 -11.92 17.28
C ASN A 439 0.80 -12.62 16.52
N PHE A 440 -0.18 -11.87 16.01
CA PHE A 440 -1.20 -12.41 15.12
C PHE A 440 -0.63 -12.69 13.72
N PHE A 441 -1.25 -13.66 13.06
CA PHE A 441 -0.97 -14.09 11.69
C PHE A 441 -2.18 -13.93 10.76
N SER A 442 -3.31 -13.53 11.33
CA SER A 442 -4.56 -13.37 10.62
C SER A 442 -4.52 -12.24 9.61
N GLY A 443 -5.41 -12.33 8.63
CA GLY A 443 -5.74 -11.29 7.67
C GLY A 443 -7.22 -11.36 7.33
N SER A 444 -7.71 -10.46 6.49
CA SER A 444 -9.10 -10.49 6.06
C SER A 444 -9.33 -9.82 4.71
N THR A 445 -10.26 -10.35 3.93
CA THR A 445 -10.86 -9.62 2.81
C THR A 445 -11.68 -8.44 3.34
N ALA A 446 -12.07 -7.54 2.44
CA ALA A 446 -13.05 -6.50 2.73
C ALA A 446 -13.81 -6.13 1.46
N THR A 447 -15.06 -6.58 1.36
CA THR A 447 -15.99 -6.07 0.34
C THR A 447 -16.95 -5.10 1.00
N VAL A 448 -16.75 -3.80 0.75
CA VAL A 448 -17.53 -2.71 1.36
C VAL A 448 -18.34 -1.98 0.29
N VAL A 449 -19.63 -1.76 0.56
CA VAL A 449 -20.56 -1.05 -0.31
C VAL A 449 -21.06 0.20 0.40
N LEU A 450 -20.95 1.35 -0.27
CA LEU A 450 -21.62 2.60 0.13
C LEU A 450 -22.90 2.79 -0.67
N LEU A 451 -23.96 3.17 0.03
CA LEU A 451 -25.23 3.60 -0.51
C LEU A 451 -25.45 5.07 -0.12
N TYR A 452 -25.55 5.96 -1.10
CA TYR A 452 -25.82 7.37 -0.85
C TYR A 452 -26.84 7.91 -1.85
N GLY A 453 -28.01 8.32 -1.35
CA GLY A 453 -29.17 8.62 -2.19
C GLY A 453 -29.52 7.44 -3.09
N ARG A 454 -29.50 7.64 -4.42
CA ARG A 454 -29.66 6.57 -5.43
C ARG A 454 -28.35 6.22 -6.11
N GLN A 455 -27.24 6.24 -5.38
CA GLN A 455 -25.92 5.88 -5.88
C GLN A 455 -25.34 4.74 -5.05
N ILE A 456 -24.63 3.85 -5.74
CA ILE A 456 -23.89 2.74 -5.14
C ILE A 456 -22.41 2.85 -5.53
N LEU A 457 -21.53 2.61 -4.56
CA LEU A 457 -20.09 2.46 -4.75
C LEU A 457 -19.65 1.18 -4.06
N VAL A 458 -18.83 0.36 -4.72
CA VAL A 458 -18.24 -0.83 -4.12
C VAL A 458 -16.73 -0.68 -4.08
N ALA A 459 -16.14 -0.99 -2.93
CA ALA A 459 -14.71 -1.10 -2.68
C ALA A 459 -14.42 -2.58 -2.33
N ASN A 460 -13.61 -3.26 -3.14
CA ASN A 460 -13.30 -4.67 -2.95
C ASN A 460 -11.82 -4.90 -2.63
N VAL A 461 -11.54 -5.69 -1.59
CA VAL A 461 -10.22 -6.20 -1.21
C VAL A 461 -10.38 -7.71 -1.03
N GLY A 462 -9.77 -8.54 -1.87
CA GLY A 462 -9.92 -10.00 -1.81
C GLY A 462 -10.95 -10.56 -2.81
N ASP A 463 -11.54 -11.70 -2.47
CA ASP A 463 -12.35 -12.59 -3.31
C ASP A 463 -13.81 -12.77 -2.84
N SER A 464 -14.22 -12.06 -1.79
CA SER A 464 -15.63 -11.86 -1.47
C SER A 464 -16.33 -11.00 -2.55
N LYS A 465 -17.67 -11.07 -2.64
CA LYS A 465 -18.43 -10.43 -3.74
C LYS A 465 -19.59 -9.56 -3.30
N ALA A 466 -19.84 -8.52 -4.10
CA ALA A 466 -21.09 -7.78 -4.11
C ALA A 466 -21.85 -8.01 -5.42
N LEU A 467 -23.15 -8.29 -5.32
CA LEU A 467 -24.06 -8.51 -6.44
C LEU A 467 -25.20 -7.50 -6.43
N LEU A 468 -25.57 -7.02 -7.62
CA LEU A 468 -26.80 -6.25 -7.83
C LEU A 468 -27.81 -7.12 -8.57
N LEU A 469 -29.00 -7.26 -7.99
CA LEU A 469 -30.12 -7.98 -8.61
C LEU A 469 -31.08 -6.99 -9.23
N SER A 470 -31.34 -7.17 -10.51
CA SER A 470 -32.28 -6.35 -11.26
C SER A 470 -33.34 -7.20 -11.94
N GLU A 471 -34.59 -6.73 -11.93
CA GLU A 471 -35.65 -7.34 -12.73
C GLU A 471 -35.35 -7.19 -14.23
N LYS A 472 -35.41 -8.31 -14.96
CA LYS A 472 -35.40 -8.33 -16.42
C LYS A 472 -36.70 -8.95 -16.94
N ILE A 473 -37.36 -8.23 -17.83
CA ILE A 473 -38.48 -8.75 -18.62
C ILE A 473 -37.88 -9.36 -19.89
N GLN A 474 -37.93 -10.69 -20.01
CA GLN A 474 -37.41 -11.37 -21.19
C GLN A 474 -38.39 -11.22 -22.35
N SER A 475 -38.16 -10.22 -23.22
CA SER A 475 -38.90 -10.08 -24.47
C SER A 475 -38.19 -10.84 -25.60
N ALA A 476 -38.28 -12.17 -25.62
CA ALA A 476 -37.87 -12.92 -26.80
C ALA A 476 -38.65 -14.22 -26.98
N LEU A 477 -39.34 -14.26 -28.13
CA LEU A 477 -40.08 -15.35 -28.77
C LEU A 477 -41.51 -15.59 -28.25
N ARG A 478 -42.43 -15.20 -29.14
CA ARG A 478 -43.87 -15.41 -29.09
C ARG A 478 -44.19 -16.89 -28.90
N THR A 479 -44.50 -17.25 -27.66
CA THR A 479 -45.57 -18.20 -27.35
C THR A 479 -46.41 -17.51 -26.29
N GLU A 480 -47.64 -17.14 -26.65
CA GLU A 480 -48.63 -16.57 -25.73
C GLU A 480 -48.79 -17.52 -24.54
N GLY A 481 -48.49 -17.04 -23.32
CA GLY A 481 -48.80 -17.78 -22.11
C GLY A 481 -48.04 -17.39 -20.85
N ASP A 482 -46.74 -17.10 -20.92
CA ASP A 482 -45.96 -17.03 -19.67
C ASP A 482 -44.81 -16.02 -19.75
N SER A 483 -45.11 -14.76 -19.45
CA SER A 483 -44.09 -13.72 -19.22
C SER A 483 -43.66 -13.79 -17.76
N THR A 484 -42.80 -14.74 -17.41
CA THR A 484 -42.23 -14.81 -16.06
C THR A 484 -41.16 -13.73 -15.91
N ALA A 485 -41.38 -12.79 -14.99
CA ALA A 485 -40.32 -11.85 -14.58
C ALA A 485 -39.19 -12.67 -13.96
N HIS A 486 -37.93 -12.37 -14.29
CA HIS A 486 -36.77 -13.07 -13.72
C HIS A 486 -35.78 -12.06 -13.16
N LEU A 487 -35.18 -12.38 -12.01
CA LEU A 487 -34.11 -11.57 -11.43
C LEU A 487 -32.78 -11.92 -12.09
N SER A 488 -32.11 -10.93 -12.67
CA SER A 488 -30.75 -11.04 -13.18
C SER A 488 -29.78 -10.63 -12.09
N ALA A 489 -28.89 -11.53 -11.68
CA ALA A 489 -27.83 -11.20 -10.73
C ALA A 489 -26.55 -10.79 -11.45
N THR A 490 -26.03 -9.60 -11.15
CA THR A 490 -24.81 -9.06 -11.76
C THR A 490 -23.77 -8.82 -10.69
N ALA A 491 -22.59 -9.45 -10.81
CA ALA A 491 -21.47 -9.15 -9.93
C ALA A 491 -20.96 -7.73 -10.17
N LEU A 492 -20.79 -6.98 -9.08
CA LEU A 492 -20.18 -5.66 -9.10
C LEU A 492 -18.67 -5.73 -8.92
N THR A 493 -18.16 -6.77 -8.27
CA THR A 493 -16.73 -6.97 -7.98
C THR A 493 -16.08 -7.98 -8.92
N TYR A 494 -14.76 -7.87 -9.05
CA TYR A 494 -13.90 -8.92 -9.61
C TYR A 494 -13.01 -9.46 -8.49
N ASP A 495 -12.80 -10.77 -8.47
CA ASP A 495 -11.99 -11.40 -7.44
C ASP A 495 -10.52 -11.05 -7.64
N HIS A 496 -9.83 -10.78 -6.54
CA HIS A 496 -8.40 -10.51 -6.54
C HIS A 496 -7.61 -11.83 -6.50
N HIS A 497 -7.76 -12.67 -7.53
CA HIS A 497 -6.96 -13.88 -7.63
C HIS A 497 -5.51 -13.60 -8.05
N PRO A 498 -4.50 -14.30 -7.47
CA PRO A 498 -3.10 -14.11 -7.79
C PRO A 498 -2.72 -14.36 -9.25
N ASP A 499 -3.50 -15.12 -10.02
CA ASP A 499 -3.26 -15.40 -11.44
C ASP A 499 -3.94 -14.39 -12.40
N ARG A 500 -4.73 -13.45 -11.89
CA ARG A 500 -5.22 -12.31 -12.67
C ARG A 500 -4.02 -11.53 -13.21
N GLU A 501 -4.00 -11.22 -14.50
CA GLU A 501 -2.79 -10.75 -15.20
C GLU A 501 -2.18 -9.50 -14.57
N ASP A 502 -3.02 -8.53 -14.21
CA ASP A 502 -2.64 -7.29 -13.53
C ASP A 502 -2.16 -7.51 -12.09
N GLU A 503 -2.86 -8.34 -11.31
CA GLU A 503 -2.45 -8.67 -9.94
C GLU A 503 -1.14 -9.47 -9.90
N ARG A 504 -0.99 -10.45 -10.80
CA ARG A 504 0.25 -11.22 -10.96
C ARG A 504 1.42 -10.32 -11.31
N ALA A 505 1.24 -9.40 -12.26
CA ALA A 505 2.26 -8.44 -12.64
C ALA A 505 2.65 -7.52 -11.47
N ARG A 506 1.66 -7.04 -10.68
CA ARG A 506 1.93 -6.25 -9.47
C ARG A 506 2.71 -7.05 -8.43
N ILE A 507 2.31 -8.31 -8.18
CA ILE A 507 2.97 -9.20 -7.22
C ILE A 507 4.44 -9.42 -7.60
N GLU A 508 4.70 -9.76 -8.86
CA GLU A 508 6.05 -10.02 -9.34
C GLU A 508 6.92 -8.75 -9.37
N ALA A 509 6.33 -7.60 -9.72
CA ALA A 509 7.02 -6.31 -9.65
C ALA A 509 7.41 -5.92 -8.22
N ALA A 510 6.60 -6.31 -7.23
CA ALA A 510 6.88 -6.12 -5.81
C ALA A 510 7.87 -7.15 -5.22
N GLY A 511 8.44 -8.04 -6.05
CA GLY A 511 9.38 -9.07 -5.63
C GLY A 511 8.73 -10.35 -5.07
N GLY A 512 7.40 -10.46 -5.16
CA GLY A 512 6.66 -11.68 -4.89
C GLY A 512 6.70 -12.68 -6.04
N SER A 513 6.04 -13.82 -5.85
CA SER A 513 5.87 -14.83 -6.89
C SER A 513 4.46 -15.39 -6.82
N VAL A 514 3.96 -15.93 -7.93
CA VAL A 514 2.68 -16.65 -7.95
C VAL A 514 2.98 -18.12 -8.25
N THR A 515 2.70 -18.98 -7.26
CA THR A 515 2.98 -20.41 -7.34
C THR A 515 1.67 -21.18 -7.26
N ASN A 516 1.49 -22.16 -8.14
CA ASN A 516 0.30 -23.00 -8.14
C ASN A 516 0.47 -24.19 -7.17
N TRP A 517 -0.35 -24.22 -6.13
CA TRP A 517 -0.45 -25.33 -5.16
C TRP A 517 -1.93 -25.69 -4.98
N GLY A 518 -2.46 -26.44 -5.95
CA GLY A 518 -3.90 -26.70 -6.09
C GLY A 518 -4.62 -25.50 -6.71
N VAL A 519 -4.44 -24.33 -6.11
CA VAL A 519 -4.87 -23.02 -6.63
C VAL A 519 -3.67 -22.07 -6.72
N PRO A 520 -3.72 -21.02 -7.57
CA PRO A 520 -2.71 -19.96 -7.59
C PRO A 520 -2.59 -19.27 -6.24
N ARG A 521 -1.35 -19.15 -5.72
CA ARG A 521 -1.09 -18.54 -4.42
C ARG A 521 0.09 -17.57 -4.47
N VAL A 522 -0.02 -16.44 -3.77
CA VAL A 522 1.08 -15.49 -3.55
C VAL A 522 2.15 -16.15 -2.69
N SER A 523 3.35 -16.28 -3.24
CA SER A 523 4.50 -17.03 -2.72
C SER A 523 4.16 -18.42 -2.17
N GLY A 524 3.14 -19.08 -2.76
CA GLY A 524 2.68 -20.40 -2.34
C GLY A 524 1.82 -20.42 -1.06
N VAL A 525 1.47 -19.28 -0.49
CA VAL A 525 0.73 -19.18 0.80
C VAL A 525 -0.72 -18.73 0.60
N LEU A 526 -0.95 -17.47 0.21
CA LEU A 526 -2.30 -16.89 0.15
C LEU A 526 -2.96 -17.08 -1.22
N ALA A 527 -4.23 -17.51 -1.23
CA ALA A 527 -5.02 -17.73 -2.45
C ALA A 527 -5.65 -16.44 -3.03
N MET A 528 -5.42 -15.31 -2.35
CA MET A 528 -5.87 -13.97 -2.72
C MET A 528 -4.66 -13.04 -2.82
N SER A 529 -4.76 -12.06 -3.71
CA SER A 529 -3.71 -11.07 -3.98
C SER A 529 -3.89 -9.75 -3.22
N ARG A 530 -5.07 -9.52 -2.64
CA ARG A 530 -5.36 -8.35 -1.80
C ARG A 530 -6.00 -8.80 -0.49
N SER A 531 -5.60 -8.18 0.61
CA SER A 531 -6.06 -8.49 1.97
C SER A 531 -5.69 -7.34 2.90
N ILE A 532 -6.53 -7.08 3.92
CA ILE A 532 -6.13 -6.36 5.12
C ILE A 532 -5.24 -7.30 5.92
N GLU A 533 -3.95 -6.97 6.07
CA GLU A 533 -3.04 -7.87 6.77
C GLU A 533 -1.86 -7.18 7.44
N GLY A 534 -1.58 -7.64 8.65
CA GLY A 534 -0.58 -7.02 9.52
C GLY A 534 0.86 -7.47 9.33
N GLY A 535 1.22 -7.90 8.11
CA GLY A 535 2.48 -8.63 7.87
C GLY A 535 2.44 -10.10 8.31
N GLY A 536 1.25 -10.67 8.54
CA GLY A 536 1.04 -12.10 8.84
C GLY A 536 1.62 -13.02 7.76
N PHE A 537 1.50 -12.62 6.49
CA PHE A 537 2.14 -13.28 5.35
C PHE A 537 3.64 -13.53 5.53
N TRP A 538 4.39 -12.53 6.02
CA TRP A 538 5.82 -12.66 6.27
C TRP A 538 6.12 -13.69 7.36
N LYS A 539 5.34 -13.69 8.44
CA LYS A 539 5.54 -14.64 9.54
C LYS A 539 5.14 -16.07 9.16
N LEU A 540 4.08 -16.24 8.35
CA LEU A 540 3.70 -17.53 7.76
C LEU A 540 4.82 -18.07 6.88
N MET A 541 5.42 -17.23 6.03
CA MET A 541 6.56 -17.61 5.21
C MET A 541 7.78 -18.01 6.08
N LYS A 542 8.04 -17.28 7.18
CA LYS A 542 9.08 -17.64 8.15
C LYS A 542 8.81 -18.99 8.83
N SER A 543 7.56 -19.29 9.19
CA SER A 543 7.20 -20.57 9.83
C SER A 543 7.26 -21.74 8.84
N PHE A 544 6.82 -21.54 7.60
CA PHE A 544 6.93 -22.53 6.52
C PHE A 544 8.38 -22.89 6.19
N ILE A 545 9.28 -21.91 6.17
CA ILE A 545 10.73 -22.14 6.01
C ILE A 545 11.26 -23.00 7.17
N ASN A 546 10.81 -22.73 8.40
CA ASN A 546 11.25 -23.47 9.59
C ASN A 546 10.73 -24.92 9.66
N SER A 547 9.56 -25.21 9.08
CA SER A 547 8.96 -26.56 9.16
C SER A 547 9.55 -27.56 8.16
N TYR A 548 10.08 -27.08 7.03
CA TYR A 548 10.68 -27.95 6.01
C TYR A 548 12.15 -28.31 6.25
N VAL A 549 12.81 -27.71 7.25
CA VAL A 549 14.21 -28.03 7.57
C VAL A 549 14.41 -28.20 9.10
N PRO A 550 14.12 -29.39 9.66
CA PRO A 550 14.05 -29.61 11.11
C PRO A 550 15.40 -29.61 11.84
N SER A 551 16.52 -29.72 11.12
CA SER A 551 17.87 -29.87 11.67
C SER A 551 18.75 -28.63 11.40
N TRP A 552 18.23 -27.44 11.67
CA TRP A 552 19.05 -26.24 11.69
C TRP A 552 19.80 -26.16 13.02
N ASP A 553 21.10 -26.37 12.94
CA ASP A 553 22.05 -26.08 14.00
C ASP A 553 21.97 -24.58 14.37
N HIS A 554 21.71 -24.29 15.64
CA HIS A 554 21.67 -22.92 16.18
C HIS A 554 22.99 -22.14 16.03
N SER A 555 24.03 -22.76 15.47
CA SER A 555 25.32 -22.14 15.11
C SER A 555 25.49 -21.79 13.63
N LEU A 556 24.47 -21.94 12.79
CA LEU A 556 24.48 -21.57 11.36
C LEU A 556 23.60 -20.35 11.08
N PRO A 557 24.17 -19.14 10.88
CA PRO A 557 23.43 -17.98 10.43
C PRO A 557 23.56 -17.85 8.92
N ASP A 558 22.56 -18.24 8.12
CA ASP A 558 22.61 -17.97 6.68
C ASP A 558 21.29 -17.49 6.05
N LEU A 559 21.39 -16.24 5.55
CA LEU A 559 20.92 -15.71 4.27
C LEU A 559 19.58 -14.96 4.12
N PHE A 560 18.70 -14.90 5.12
CA PHE A 560 17.53 -13.98 5.06
C PHE A 560 17.29 -13.15 6.33
N LEU A 561 18.24 -13.20 7.27
CA LEU A 561 18.08 -12.66 8.63
C LEU A 561 19.35 -11.95 9.12
N ILE A 562 19.81 -10.91 8.41
CA ILE A 562 20.96 -10.10 8.84
C ILE A 562 20.53 -8.72 9.38
N ILE A 563 19.23 -8.41 9.43
CA ILE A 563 18.76 -7.21 10.13
C ILE A 563 18.46 -7.49 11.61
N TYR A 564 18.15 -8.74 12.02
CA TYR A 564 17.44 -8.96 13.29
C TYR A 564 18.26 -9.42 14.50
N HIS A 565 19.50 -9.89 14.35
CA HIS A 565 20.23 -10.43 15.52
C HIS A 565 20.75 -9.36 16.50
N ASP A 566 20.73 -8.07 16.12
CA ASP A 566 21.13 -6.95 16.99
C ASP A 566 20.02 -5.90 17.21
N VAL A 567 18.79 -6.18 16.76
CA VAL A 567 17.65 -5.26 16.95
C VAL A 567 17.35 -4.96 18.43
N PRO A 568 17.45 -5.90 19.39
CA PRO A 568 17.28 -5.57 20.80
C PRO A 568 18.34 -4.58 21.32
N THR A 569 19.55 -4.59 20.75
CA THR A 569 20.67 -3.71 21.13
C THR A 569 20.54 -2.33 20.50
N VAL A 570 19.99 -2.24 19.28
CA VAL A 570 19.70 -0.98 18.56
C VAL A 570 18.45 -0.28 19.11
N ILE A 571 17.39 -1.03 19.45
CA ILE A 571 16.15 -0.52 20.06
C ILE A 571 16.42 0.23 21.37
N ASN A 572 17.41 -0.22 22.16
CA ASN A 572 17.73 0.41 23.44
C ASN A 572 18.62 1.67 23.31
N ASN A 573 19.26 1.90 22.16
CA ASN A 573 20.24 2.98 21.98
C ASN A 573 19.81 4.10 21.02
N CYS A 574 18.75 3.91 20.21
CA CYS A 574 18.20 4.93 19.30
C CYS A 574 16.69 4.75 19.10
N PRO A 575 15.83 5.33 19.95
CA PRO A 575 14.37 5.24 19.83
C PRO A 575 13.80 5.97 18.59
N ASP A 576 14.51 6.92 18.01
CA ASP A 576 14.03 7.69 16.84
C ASP A 576 14.04 6.88 15.51
N LEU A 577 14.75 5.74 15.47
CA LEU A 577 14.78 4.84 14.31
C LEU A 577 13.47 4.03 14.15
N LEU A 578 12.62 3.99 15.19
CA LEU A 578 11.31 3.34 15.15
C LEU A 578 10.45 3.96 14.04
N ILE A 579 10.39 5.30 13.94
CA ILE A 579 9.44 6.00 13.06
C ILE A 579 9.82 5.87 11.57
N GLN A 580 11.11 5.91 11.23
CA GLN A 580 11.56 5.72 9.84
C GLN A 580 11.41 4.28 9.33
N THR A 581 11.51 3.28 10.21
CA THR A 581 11.34 1.88 9.81
C THR A 581 9.88 1.48 9.62
N TYR A 582 8.91 2.20 10.21
CA TYR A 582 7.48 2.00 9.90
C TYR A 582 7.07 2.47 8.50
N SER A 583 7.83 3.36 7.87
CA SER A 583 7.65 3.74 6.46
C SER A 583 8.37 2.78 5.50
N CYS A 584 9.30 1.96 6.02
CA CYS A 584 9.88 0.85 5.28
C CYS A 584 8.83 -0.25 5.17
N SER A 585 8.17 -0.27 4.02
CA SER A 585 7.25 -1.28 3.55
C SER A 585 7.55 -2.64 4.19
N VAL A 586 6.66 -3.11 5.08
CA VAL A 586 6.60 -4.55 5.35
C VAL A 586 6.61 -5.20 3.98
N ILE A 587 7.63 -6.02 3.67
CA ILE A 587 7.72 -6.66 2.36
C ILE A 587 6.54 -7.64 2.31
N ARG A 588 5.40 -7.18 1.78
CA ARG A 588 4.16 -7.96 1.66
C ARG A 588 4.14 -8.80 0.38
N TYR A 589 5.28 -8.88 -0.32
CA TYR A 589 5.45 -9.63 -1.58
C TYR A 589 4.31 -9.38 -2.58
N GLY A 590 3.77 -8.16 -2.59
CA GLY A 590 2.70 -7.73 -3.48
C GLY A 590 1.26 -7.90 -2.97
N VAL A 591 1.03 -8.36 -1.74
CA VAL A 591 -0.31 -8.32 -1.10
C VAL A 591 -0.57 -6.93 -0.55
N ILE A 592 -1.71 -6.34 -0.90
CA ILE A 592 -2.08 -4.96 -0.50
C ILE A 592 -3.53 -4.91 -0.01
N ALA A 593 -3.81 -3.95 0.87
CA ALA A 593 -5.17 -3.66 1.34
C ALA A 593 -5.90 -2.63 0.45
N GLU A 594 -5.28 -2.15 -0.63
CA GLU A 594 -5.86 -1.13 -1.51
C GLU A 594 -7.07 -1.68 -2.26
N PRO A 595 -8.27 -1.11 -2.08
CA PRO A 595 -9.47 -1.63 -2.73
C PRO A 595 -9.54 -1.30 -4.22
N GLU A 596 -10.12 -2.21 -4.99
CA GLU A 596 -10.61 -1.91 -6.33
C GLU A 596 -12.02 -1.32 -6.26
N TYR A 597 -12.24 -0.20 -6.95
CA TYR A 597 -13.52 0.53 -6.95
C TYR A 597 -14.31 0.33 -8.24
N THR A 598 -15.63 0.16 -8.11
CA THR A 598 -16.55 0.06 -9.27
C THR A 598 -16.93 1.39 -9.91
N GLY A 599 -16.54 2.50 -9.28
CA GLY A 599 -17.06 3.85 -9.52
C GLY A 599 -18.47 4.04 -8.95
N TRP A 600 -18.91 5.29 -8.77
CA TRP A 600 -20.28 5.58 -8.38
C TRP A 600 -21.24 5.26 -9.52
N ARG A 601 -22.28 4.46 -9.24
CA ARG A 601 -23.29 4.05 -10.21
C ARG A 601 -24.68 4.43 -9.72
N PRO A 602 -25.55 4.99 -10.57
CA PRO A 602 -26.93 5.24 -10.21
C PRO A 602 -27.72 3.92 -10.10
N LEU A 603 -28.47 3.76 -9.02
CA LEU A 603 -29.46 2.68 -8.89
C LEU A 603 -30.70 3.03 -9.72
N THR A 604 -31.16 2.07 -10.51
CA THR A 604 -32.36 2.13 -11.35
C THR A 604 -33.59 1.64 -10.58
N THR A 605 -34.79 1.84 -11.14
CA THR A 605 -36.03 1.31 -10.55
C THR A 605 -36.16 -0.21 -10.69
N ASN A 606 -35.34 -0.83 -11.54
CA ASN A 606 -35.34 -2.26 -11.74
C ASN A 606 -34.43 -2.97 -10.75
N ASP A 607 -33.56 -2.23 -10.05
CA ASP A 607 -32.65 -2.80 -9.05
C ASP A 607 -33.43 -3.06 -7.76
N THR A 608 -33.50 -4.34 -7.37
CA THR A 608 -34.37 -4.79 -6.28
C THR A 608 -33.60 -5.13 -5.02
N HIS A 609 -32.44 -5.78 -5.16
CA HIS A 609 -31.65 -6.26 -4.02
C HIS A 609 -30.16 -6.05 -4.28
N LEU A 610 -29.46 -5.66 -3.22
CA LEU A 610 -28.01 -5.77 -3.10
C LEU A 610 -27.69 -7.00 -2.24
N VAL A 611 -26.74 -7.81 -2.69
CA VAL A 611 -26.22 -8.95 -1.92
C VAL A 611 -24.72 -8.80 -1.76
N VAL A 612 -24.19 -8.94 -0.56
CA VAL A 612 -22.75 -8.97 -0.27
C VAL A 612 -22.44 -10.25 0.49
N ALA A 613 -21.47 -11.04 0.05
CA ALA A 613 -21.21 -12.37 0.60
C ALA A 613 -19.73 -12.78 0.51
N SER A 614 -19.29 -13.63 1.45
CA SER A 614 -17.98 -14.30 1.41
C SER A 614 -17.93 -15.36 0.32
N ASP A 615 -16.72 -15.83 -0.01
CA ASP A 615 -16.53 -16.83 -1.06
C ASP A 615 -17.16 -18.19 -0.69
N GLY A 616 -17.34 -18.48 0.61
CA GLY A 616 -18.04 -19.66 1.11
C GLY A 616 -19.46 -19.84 0.57
N ILE A 617 -20.16 -18.74 0.22
CA ILE A 617 -21.44 -18.82 -0.51
C ILE A 617 -21.21 -19.25 -1.96
N PHE A 618 -20.17 -18.70 -2.59
CA PHE A 618 -19.85 -18.89 -4.00
C PHE A 618 -19.07 -20.16 -4.31
N GLU A 619 -18.61 -20.91 -3.30
CA GLU A 619 -18.12 -22.28 -3.46
C GLU A 619 -19.18 -23.19 -4.08
N SER A 620 -20.46 -22.99 -3.75
CA SER A 620 -21.56 -23.89 -4.14
C SER A 620 -22.74 -23.21 -4.83
N LEU A 621 -22.84 -21.87 -4.80
CA LEU A 621 -23.88 -21.10 -5.48
C LEU A 621 -23.28 -20.13 -6.50
N THR A 622 -23.87 -20.11 -7.70
CA THR A 622 -23.58 -19.05 -8.66
C THR A 622 -24.33 -17.76 -8.30
N PRO A 623 -23.89 -16.57 -8.78
CA PRO A 623 -24.66 -15.34 -8.63
C PRO A 623 -26.11 -15.49 -9.09
N GLN A 624 -26.35 -16.22 -10.18
CA GLN A 624 -27.70 -16.42 -10.70
C GLN A 624 -28.53 -17.38 -9.84
N ASP A 625 -27.92 -18.36 -9.16
CA ASP A 625 -28.63 -19.18 -8.17
C ASP A 625 -29.18 -18.31 -7.04
N ILE A 626 -28.41 -17.33 -6.56
CA ILE A 626 -28.88 -16.35 -5.58
C ILE A 626 -30.08 -15.57 -6.13
N GLY A 627 -29.99 -15.08 -7.37
CA GLY A 627 -31.13 -14.43 -8.05
C GLY A 627 -32.40 -15.28 -8.07
N ASN A 628 -32.25 -16.57 -8.34
CA ASN A 628 -33.36 -17.52 -8.39
C ASN A 628 -33.96 -17.75 -7.00
N LEU A 629 -33.12 -17.88 -5.96
CA LEU A 629 -33.58 -18.05 -4.58
C LEU A 629 -34.38 -16.84 -4.10
N ILE A 630 -33.90 -15.62 -4.38
CA ILE A 630 -34.60 -14.38 -4.02
C ILE A 630 -35.95 -14.29 -4.75
N PHE A 631 -35.98 -14.62 -6.04
CA PHE A 631 -37.22 -14.63 -6.80
C PHE A 631 -38.25 -15.65 -6.25
N GLN A 632 -37.80 -16.86 -5.96
CA GLN A 632 -38.64 -17.93 -5.40
C GLN A 632 -39.15 -17.57 -4.00
N TRP A 633 -38.30 -16.99 -3.15
CA TRP A 633 -38.68 -16.53 -1.81
C TRP A 633 -39.79 -15.48 -1.88
N ASN A 634 -39.60 -14.44 -2.70
CA ASN A 634 -40.60 -13.39 -2.87
C ASN A 634 -41.93 -13.93 -3.42
N SER A 635 -41.87 -14.88 -4.38
CA SER A 635 -43.06 -15.51 -4.97
C SER A 635 -43.83 -16.39 -3.97
N HIS A 636 -43.13 -17.08 -3.07
CA HIS A 636 -43.72 -17.92 -2.04
C HIS A 636 -44.55 -17.09 -1.04
N PHE A 637 -44.01 -15.97 -0.56
CA PHE A 637 -44.73 -15.07 0.34
C PHE A 637 -45.86 -14.27 -0.34
N GLN A 638 -45.90 -14.26 -1.67
CA GLN A 638 -46.99 -13.68 -2.48
C GLN A 638 -48.08 -14.70 -2.87
N GLY A 639 -47.97 -15.97 -2.47
CA GLY A 639 -49.04 -16.97 -2.61
C GLY A 639 -49.16 -17.64 -3.99
N SER A 640 -48.09 -17.65 -4.80
CA SER A 640 -48.12 -18.36 -6.10
C SER A 640 -47.91 -19.88 -5.92
N GLU A 641 -48.79 -20.70 -6.52
CA GLU A 641 -48.79 -22.18 -6.40
C GLU A 641 -47.58 -22.89 -7.05
N ASP A 642 -46.76 -22.18 -7.84
CA ASP A 642 -45.63 -22.76 -8.60
C ASP A 642 -44.25 -22.66 -7.91
N SER A 643 -44.17 -22.14 -6.68
CA SER A 643 -42.87 -21.96 -6.00
C SER A 643 -42.34 -23.28 -5.39
N LYS A 644 -41.55 -24.04 -6.15
CA LYS A 644 -40.68 -25.10 -5.59
C LYS A 644 -39.49 -24.47 -4.85
N MET A 645 -39.75 -23.90 -3.67
CA MET A 645 -38.68 -23.45 -2.76
C MET A 645 -37.84 -24.65 -2.28
N PRO A 646 -36.51 -24.51 -2.15
CA PRO A 646 -35.67 -25.53 -1.52
C PRO A 646 -36.15 -25.84 -0.10
N PHE A 647 -36.04 -27.10 0.31
CA PHE A 647 -36.47 -27.52 1.64
C PHE A 647 -35.76 -26.73 2.76
N SER A 648 -34.48 -26.41 2.59
CA SER A 648 -33.68 -25.53 3.48
C SER A 648 -34.31 -24.16 3.70
N CYS A 649 -34.95 -23.60 2.68
CA CYS A 649 -35.57 -22.29 2.75
C CYS A 649 -36.92 -22.32 3.48
N LEU A 650 -37.64 -23.46 3.46
CA LEU A 650 -38.92 -23.61 4.15
C LEU A 650 -38.80 -23.54 5.67
N SER A 651 -37.65 -23.91 6.22
CA SER A 651 -37.33 -23.81 7.65
C SER A 651 -36.60 -22.53 8.05
N SER A 652 -36.24 -21.68 7.10
CA SER A 652 -35.44 -20.47 7.34
C SER A 652 -36.33 -19.30 7.78
N THR A 653 -35.85 -18.48 8.72
CA THR A 653 -36.59 -17.33 9.26
C THR A 653 -36.35 -16.04 8.47
N SER A 654 -35.31 -16.02 7.63
CA SER A 654 -34.97 -14.92 6.74
C SER A 654 -34.45 -15.40 5.38
N LEU A 655 -34.43 -14.51 4.39
CA LEU A 655 -33.87 -14.81 3.08
C LEU A 655 -32.36 -15.06 3.16
N ALA A 656 -31.65 -14.36 4.06
CA ALA A 656 -30.23 -14.56 4.31
C ALA A 656 -29.94 -15.98 4.84
N GLU A 657 -30.75 -16.48 5.78
CA GLU A 657 -30.66 -17.86 6.26
C GLU A 657 -30.97 -18.88 5.15
N CYS A 658 -31.97 -18.62 4.30
CA CYS A 658 -32.29 -19.47 3.16
C CYS A 658 -31.09 -19.63 2.21
N ILE A 659 -30.41 -18.52 1.88
CA ILE A 659 -29.21 -18.57 1.01
C ILE A 659 -28.09 -19.37 1.67
N ILE A 660 -27.75 -19.07 2.94
CA ILE A 660 -26.67 -19.76 3.66
C ILE A 660 -26.95 -21.26 3.80
N ASN A 661 -28.17 -21.64 4.18
CA ASN A 661 -28.54 -23.04 4.36
C ASN A 661 -28.50 -23.78 3.02
N THR A 662 -28.94 -23.13 1.94
CA THR A 662 -28.84 -23.71 0.59
C THR A 662 -27.38 -23.91 0.17
N ALA A 663 -26.50 -22.93 0.41
CA ALA A 663 -25.08 -23.04 0.10
C ALA A 663 -24.39 -24.17 0.88
N TYR A 664 -24.71 -24.28 2.17
CA TYR A 664 -24.21 -25.34 3.05
C TYR A 664 -24.69 -26.74 2.61
N GLU A 665 -25.99 -26.89 2.28
CA GLU A 665 -26.55 -28.15 1.78
C GLU A 665 -25.98 -28.57 0.43
N LYS A 666 -25.72 -27.60 -0.46
CA LYS A 666 -25.06 -27.85 -1.75
C LYS A 666 -23.57 -28.16 -1.63
N GLY A 667 -23.01 -28.16 -0.42
CA GLY A 667 -21.69 -28.70 -0.15
C GLY A 667 -20.59 -27.66 0.04
N SER A 668 -20.92 -26.41 0.38
CA SER A 668 -19.91 -25.46 0.87
C SER A 668 -19.19 -26.00 2.11
N HIS A 669 -17.87 -25.83 2.14
CA HIS A 669 -17.00 -26.28 3.21
C HIS A 669 -16.40 -25.13 4.02
N ASP A 670 -16.65 -23.88 3.63
CA ASP A 670 -16.12 -22.69 4.29
C ASP A 670 -17.03 -22.13 5.39
N ASN A 671 -16.55 -21.08 6.05
CA ASN A 671 -17.39 -20.09 6.72
C ASN A 671 -18.30 -19.41 5.68
N LEU A 672 -19.55 -19.17 6.04
CA LEU A 672 -20.51 -18.56 5.14
C LEU A 672 -21.06 -17.30 5.78
N SER A 673 -20.97 -16.17 5.07
CA SER A 673 -21.60 -14.92 5.47
C SER A 673 -22.29 -14.28 4.27
N VAL A 674 -23.49 -13.76 4.51
CA VAL A 674 -24.27 -13.05 3.48
C VAL A 674 -25.05 -11.92 4.13
N ILE A 675 -25.10 -10.80 3.41
CA ILE A 675 -25.91 -9.64 3.71
C ILE A 675 -26.80 -9.34 2.49
N ILE A 676 -28.07 -9.07 2.74
CA ILE A 676 -29.08 -8.76 1.74
C ILE A 676 -29.75 -7.45 2.13
N VAL A 677 -29.74 -6.50 1.21
CA VAL A 677 -30.37 -5.20 1.35
C VAL A 677 -31.42 -5.03 0.26
N PRO A 678 -32.72 -5.01 0.61
CA PRO A 678 -33.77 -4.57 -0.31
C PRO A 678 -33.55 -3.11 -0.71
N LEU A 679 -33.63 -2.80 -2.01
CA LEU A 679 -33.38 -1.47 -2.58
C LEU A 679 -34.67 -0.73 -2.99
N THR A 680 -35.82 -1.39 -2.87
CA THR A 680 -37.16 -0.91 -3.28
C THR A 680 -38.12 -0.81 -2.12
#